data_AF-W5MH89-F1
#
_entry.id   AF-W5MH89-F1
#
_cell.length_a   1.000
_cell.length_b   1.000
_cell.length_c   1.000
_cell.angle_alpha   90.00
_cell.angle_beta   90.00
_cell.angle_gamma   90.00
#
_symmetry.space_group_name_H-M   'P 1'
#
loop_
_entity.id
_entity.type
_entity.pdbx_description
1 polymer ?
#
loop_
_entity_poly.entity_id
_entity_poly.type
_entity_poly.pdbx_seq_one_letter_code
_entity_poly.pdbx_strand_id
1 'polypeptide(L)'
;MKLWAARISYAGWFLICGLAAGQGESSPAPCPTPCRCDGDGGADCSGKGLPAVPAGLSAFTYYLDISMNNITELPASVFRNLPYLEELRLAGNDLAFIHPEALSGLQHLKVLMLQNNQLKTVPSKALKGLHALQSLRLDANHITVVPEDSFEGLLQLRHLWLDDNSLMEVPVAPLSNLPSLQALTLALNRISHIPDSAFANLSSLVVLHLHNNKIKEIGEHCFNGLENLETLDLNYNNLLEFPEAIKALPNLKELGFHSNNIAVIPDGAFSQNPLLRAIHLYDNPLSFVGSTAFRNLSELHSLIVRGASMVLRFPDLNGTENLESLTLTGTKIDTIPASLCEDLKLLRTLDLSYNEIEELPSFQGCTKLEEITLQHNRIKGIQADVFRGLASLRLLDLSRNQIRSIHKDAFMSLTSLTNLDLSSNALLTLPTSGLGGLNQLKLAGNMDMKGSLSAKDLQKLRTLSVPYAYQCCAFGGCDAYLNTNPDQGSKSDGSRKKKGEGSVAEDEGERIQLAVHCSPPTGAFKPCEHLLGSWMIRLTVWFICLVALLFNLLVLVTTFSSSAAVSPAKLLVGLIAASNLLMGVYTGMLSVLDAASWGHFADFGVWWETGAGCRVTGFLAIFSSEASILFLTLAAVERSVTMRDLAKKGKSRRHRQFRAAAGMLGVSATVAACLPLFHVGDFSSSPLCLPFPTGEAPSLGFTVTLVLLNSTAYLLMAVVYTKLYCGLEKTDLLESSPQASMVKHVAWLIFTNCIFFCPVAFFSFAPLITAISISPEIMKSVTLIFLPLPACLNPVLYAFFNPQFKEDWRQIRLCGRWREAKPNAGTAAAVAAGSAAAGLQTGHISPDFYYDCGVYSPLQDNLAVCDCCESLLLAKPVACKHLVKAHSCPALAVVPCQRSDGYWSDCGTPSAQSEYADEGDSFVSDSSDQVQACGRACFYQSRGFPLVHYSYNIPRIKD
;
A
#
# COMPACT_ATOMS: atom_id res chain seq x y z
N MET A 1 71.45 -47.80 13.32
CA MET A 1 72.70 -47.02 13.15
C MET A 1 72.71 -46.49 11.72
N LYS A 2 72.86 -45.20 11.41
CA LYS A 2 73.48 -44.08 12.15
C LYS A 2 72.46 -42.93 12.33
N LEU A 3 71.98 -42.73 13.56
CA LEU A 3 71.08 -41.62 13.93
C LEU A 3 71.72 -40.83 15.09
N TRP A 4 73.03 -40.59 14.97
CA TRP A 4 73.91 -40.18 16.08
C TRP A 4 75.08 -39.26 15.66
N ALA A 5 75.08 -38.73 14.44
CA ALA A 5 76.18 -37.91 13.88
C ALA A 5 75.75 -36.50 13.42
N ALA A 6 74.64 -35.98 13.95
CA ALA A 6 74.13 -34.63 13.67
C ALA A 6 73.68 -33.87 14.94
N ARG A 7 74.11 -34.31 16.13
CA ARG A 7 73.80 -33.67 17.43
C ARG A 7 75.03 -33.15 18.20
N ILE A 8 76.22 -33.14 17.59
CA ILE A 8 77.44 -32.57 18.17
C ILE A 8 78.10 -31.62 17.16
N SER A 9 77.42 -30.49 16.92
CA SER A 9 78.03 -29.21 16.47
C SER A 9 77.27 -27.98 17.03
N TYR A 10 76.27 -28.19 17.89
CA TYR A 10 75.42 -27.14 18.48
C TYR A 10 75.97 -26.55 19.80
N ALA A 11 77.26 -26.75 20.10
CA ALA A 11 77.88 -26.36 21.37
C ALA A 11 79.27 -25.70 21.22
N GLY A 12 79.70 -25.37 20.00
CA GLY A 12 81.04 -24.83 19.72
C GLY A 12 81.12 -23.32 19.45
N TRP A 13 79.98 -22.62 19.27
CA TRP A 13 79.93 -21.23 18.79
C TRP A 13 79.37 -20.22 19.81
N PHE A 14 79.19 -20.60 21.07
CA PHE A 14 78.57 -19.76 22.09
C PHE A 14 79.55 -18.98 22.99
N LEU A 15 80.84 -18.89 22.62
CA LEU A 15 81.89 -18.34 23.51
C LEU A 15 82.93 -17.40 22.87
N ILE A 16 82.81 -17.07 21.57
CA ILE A 16 83.67 -16.04 20.92
C ILE A 16 82.83 -15.16 19.97
N CYS A 17 81.90 -14.38 20.53
CA CYS A 17 81.35 -13.21 19.83
C CYS A 17 80.88 -12.08 20.78
N GLY A 18 81.28 -12.12 22.05
CA GLY A 18 81.04 -11.04 23.00
C GLY A 18 82.15 -9.99 22.96
N LEU A 19 82.33 -9.31 21.82
CA LEU A 19 83.12 -8.06 21.65
C LEU A 19 83.08 -7.55 20.19
N ALA A 20 81.87 -7.36 19.65
CA ALA A 20 81.68 -6.68 18.35
C ALA A 20 80.33 -5.95 18.28
N ALA A 21 79.96 -5.24 19.36
CA ALA A 21 78.89 -4.24 19.32
C ALA A 21 79.39 -2.95 18.61
N GLY A 22 79.81 -3.11 17.35
CA GLY A 22 80.11 -1.99 16.47
C GLY A 22 78.79 -1.39 15.98
N GLN A 23 78.61 -0.08 16.20
CA GLN A 23 77.50 0.67 15.61
C GLN A 23 77.70 0.73 14.09
N GLY A 24 77.15 -0.25 13.39
CA GLY A 24 76.90 -0.15 11.95
C GLY A 24 75.68 0.71 11.72
N GLU A 25 75.86 2.04 11.66
CA GLU A 25 74.85 2.92 11.08
C GLU A 25 74.66 2.51 9.61
N SER A 26 73.59 1.79 9.33
CA SER A 26 73.15 1.54 7.97
C SER A 26 72.77 2.89 7.35
N SER A 27 73.57 3.36 6.39
CA SER A 27 73.21 4.50 5.55
C SER A 27 71.79 4.32 5.03
N PRO A 28 70.89 5.31 5.17
CA PRO A 28 69.49 5.15 4.76
C PRO A 28 69.44 4.74 3.28
N ALA A 29 68.65 3.70 2.99
CA ALA A 29 68.48 3.22 1.63
C ALA A 29 68.07 4.39 0.72
N PRO A 30 68.70 4.56 -0.47
CA PRO A 30 68.38 5.67 -1.34
C PRO A 30 66.92 5.57 -1.78
N CYS A 31 66.10 6.48 -1.28
CA CYS A 31 64.69 6.57 -1.61
C CYS A 31 64.47 7.82 -2.48
N PRO A 32 64.08 7.66 -3.76
CA PRO A 32 63.89 8.80 -4.64
C PRO A 32 62.63 9.57 -4.25
N THR A 33 62.75 10.86 -3.92
CA THR A 33 61.58 11.75 -3.79
C THR A 33 60.88 11.85 -5.14
N PRO A 34 59.56 11.60 -5.27
CA PRO A 34 58.52 11.70 -4.24
C PRO A 34 58.04 10.36 -3.62
N CYS A 35 58.78 9.27 -3.77
CA CYS A 35 58.46 7.97 -3.20
C CYS A 35 58.66 7.92 -1.67
N ARG A 36 58.05 6.91 -1.05
CA ARG A 36 58.21 6.52 0.35
C ARG A 36 58.78 5.11 0.39
N CYS A 37 59.89 4.91 1.10
CA CYS A 37 60.51 3.59 1.23
C CYS A 37 60.52 3.17 2.71
N ASP A 38 60.44 1.88 2.97
CA ASP A 38 60.59 1.30 4.31
C ASP A 38 62.05 0.86 4.56
N GLY A 39 62.31 0.32 5.77
CA GLY A 39 63.63 -0.15 6.17
C GLY A 39 63.99 -1.54 5.65
N ASP A 40 63.02 -2.31 5.15
CA ASP A 40 63.18 -3.69 4.68
C ASP A 40 63.40 -3.76 3.16
N GLY A 41 63.16 -2.65 2.44
CA GLY A 41 63.39 -2.51 1.01
C GLY A 41 62.12 -2.33 0.16
N GLY A 42 60.95 -2.14 0.76
CA GLY A 42 59.75 -1.76 0.02
C GLY A 42 59.81 -0.30 -0.44
N ALA A 43 59.33 -0.02 -1.66
CA ALA A 43 59.25 1.32 -2.24
C ALA A 43 57.84 1.59 -2.78
N ASP A 44 57.14 2.56 -2.18
CA ASP A 44 55.84 3.08 -2.59
C ASP A 44 55.99 4.44 -3.27
N CYS A 45 55.78 4.44 -4.58
CA CYS A 45 55.78 5.58 -5.48
C CYS A 45 54.38 5.82 -6.08
N SER A 46 53.32 5.30 -5.45
CA SER A 46 51.97 5.33 -5.99
C SER A 46 51.31 6.71 -5.91
N GLY A 47 50.45 7.03 -6.88
CA GLY A 47 49.64 8.25 -6.87
C GLY A 47 50.43 9.56 -6.98
N LYS A 48 51.62 9.54 -7.59
CA LYS A 48 52.54 10.69 -7.65
C LYS A 48 52.54 11.42 -9.00
N GLY A 49 51.79 10.94 -9.99
CA GLY A 49 51.75 11.52 -11.34
C GLY A 49 53.06 11.34 -12.12
N LEU A 50 53.82 10.29 -11.82
CA LEU A 50 55.14 10.05 -12.44
C LEU A 50 54.99 9.71 -13.93
N PRO A 51 55.75 10.35 -14.84
CA PRO A 51 55.73 10.02 -16.27
C PRO A 51 56.60 8.81 -16.64
N ALA A 52 57.47 8.35 -15.73
CA ALA A 52 58.40 7.25 -15.94
C ALA A 52 58.78 6.58 -14.59
N VAL A 53 59.39 5.40 -14.65
CA VAL A 53 59.91 4.67 -13.48
C VAL A 53 60.98 5.51 -12.74
N PRO A 54 60.90 5.68 -11.41
CA PRO A 54 61.89 6.44 -10.64
C PRO A 54 63.30 5.86 -10.72
N ALA A 55 64.28 6.72 -11.02
CA ALA A 55 65.70 6.40 -10.89
C ALA A 55 66.17 6.49 -9.43
N GLY A 56 67.19 5.71 -9.06
CA GLY A 56 67.80 5.78 -7.73
C GLY A 56 67.17 4.90 -6.65
N LEU A 57 66.31 3.95 -7.03
CA LEU A 57 65.83 2.88 -6.14
C LEU A 57 66.97 1.97 -5.66
N SER A 58 66.82 1.41 -4.45
CA SER A 58 67.79 0.48 -3.85
C SER A 58 67.87 -0.84 -4.61
N ALA A 59 69.07 -1.40 -4.78
CA ALA A 59 69.25 -2.72 -5.40
C ALA A 59 68.62 -3.87 -4.57
N PHE A 60 68.33 -3.62 -3.29
CA PHE A 60 67.66 -4.56 -2.38
C PHE A 60 66.13 -4.44 -2.40
N THR A 61 65.55 -3.65 -3.32
CA THR A 61 64.10 -3.47 -3.36
C THR A 61 63.38 -4.77 -3.73
N TYR A 62 62.57 -5.29 -2.79
CA TYR A 62 61.78 -6.51 -2.97
C TYR A 62 60.32 -6.22 -3.37
N TYR A 63 59.81 -5.03 -3.05
CA TYR A 63 58.46 -4.57 -3.36
C TYR A 63 58.53 -3.18 -4.00
N LEU A 64 57.92 -3.01 -5.18
CA LEU A 64 57.84 -1.73 -5.87
C LEU A 64 56.41 -1.44 -6.32
N ASP A 65 55.82 -0.37 -5.77
CA ASP A 65 54.52 0.14 -6.17
C ASP A 65 54.67 1.46 -6.93
N ILE A 66 54.36 1.43 -8.22
CA ILE A 66 54.32 2.60 -9.12
C ILE A 66 52.91 2.75 -9.74
N SER A 67 51.88 2.27 -9.04
CA SER A 67 50.48 2.40 -9.46
C SER A 67 49.92 3.82 -9.42
N MET A 68 48.85 4.08 -10.17
CA MET A 68 48.16 5.39 -10.24
C MET A 68 49.12 6.53 -10.64
N ASN A 69 49.94 6.29 -11.66
CA ASN A 69 50.88 7.25 -12.23
C ASN A 69 50.58 7.46 -13.73
N ASN A 70 51.38 8.26 -14.43
CA ASN A 70 51.14 8.64 -15.82
C ASN A 70 52.17 7.98 -16.77
N ILE A 71 52.61 6.75 -16.46
CA ILE A 71 53.63 6.04 -17.24
C ILE A 71 52.97 5.46 -18.50
N THR A 72 53.48 5.80 -19.68
CA THR A 72 52.91 5.39 -20.98
C THR A 72 53.63 4.21 -21.63
N GLU A 73 54.91 4.01 -21.33
CA GLU A 73 55.73 2.91 -21.83
C GLU A 73 56.78 2.44 -20.82
N LEU A 74 57.18 1.17 -20.93
CA LEU A 74 58.33 0.62 -20.19
C LEU A 74 59.53 0.39 -21.13
N PRO A 75 60.64 1.14 -20.96
CA PRO A 75 61.82 1.00 -21.82
C PRO A 75 62.66 -0.23 -21.47
N ALA A 76 63.62 -0.57 -22.34
CA ALA A 76 64.52 -1.71 -22.18
C ALA A 76 65.31 -1.67 -20.85
N SER A 77 65.45 -2.83 -20.18
CA SER A 77 66.26 -3.00 -18.97
C SER A 77 65.92 -2.07 -17.79
N VAL A 78 64.71 -1.47 -17.74
CA VAL A 78 64.38 -0.43 -16.74
C VAL A 78 64.47 -0.92 -15.28
N PHE A 79 64.17 -2.20 -15.02
CA PHE A 79 64.29 -2.80 -13.68
C PHE A 79 65.56 -3.63 -13.45
N ARG A 80 66.55 -3.57 -14.36
CA ARG A 80 67.75 -4.43 -14.33
C ARG A 80 68.59 -4.34 -13.05
N ASN A 81 68.49 -3.22 -12.32
CA ASN A 81 69.20 -3.01 -11.06
C ASN A 81 68.44 -3.51 -9.82
N LEU A 82 67.26 -4.14 -9.98
CA LEU A 82 66.39 -4.63 -8.90
C LEU A 82 66.27 -6.18 -8.93
N PRO A 83 67.37 -6.95 -8.77
CA PRO A 83 67.33 -8.41 -8.95
C PRO A 83 66.49 -9.15 -7.91
N TYR A 84 66.28 -8.57 -6.73
CA TYR A 84 65.52 -9.16 -5.61
C TYR A 84 64.02 -8.82 -5.61
N LEU A 85 63.52 -8.16 -6.66
CA LEU A 85 62.13 -7.74 -6.73
C LEU A 85 61.18 -8.94 -6.81
N GLU A 86 60.32 -9.09 -5.81
CA GLU A 86 59.31 -10.16 -5.71
C GLU A 86 57.91 -9.68 -6.14
N GLU A 87 57.58 -8.42 -5.90
CA GLU A 87 56.29 -7.82 -6.28
C GLU A 87 56.47 -6.47 -7.00
N LEU A 88 55.87 -6.35 -8.19
CA LEU A 88 55.89 -5.15 -9.01
C LEU A 88 54.46 -4.73 -9.36
N ARG A 89 54.06 -3.53 -8.94
CA ARG A 89 52.77 -2.93 -9.25
C ARG A 89 52.88 -1.74 -10.19
N LEU A 90 52.22 -1.86 -11.33
CA LEU A 90 52.13 -0.90 -12.42
C LEU A 90 50.67 -0.55 -12.75
N ALA A 91 49.74 -0.91 -11.86
CA ALA A 91 48.30 -0.77 -12.10
C ALA A 91 47.83 0.69 -12.19
N GLY A 92 46.84 1.00 -13.04
CA GLY A 92 46.33 2.37 -13.17
C GLY A 92 47.35 3.33 -13.76
N ASN A 93 48.02 2.92 -14.83
CA ASN A 93 48.90 3.76 -15.65
C ASN A 93 48.35 3.83 -17.09
N ASP A 94 49.01 4.58 -17.96
CA ASP A 94 48.65 4.70 -19.38
C ASP A 94 49.46 3.73 -20.26
N LEU A 95 49.90 2.57 -19.74
CA LEU A 95 50.84 1.70 -20.44
C LEU A 95 50.22 1.11 -21.72
N ALA A 96 50.69 1.59 -22.87
CA ALA A 96 50.33 1.08 -24.18
C ALA A 96 51.39 0.13 -24.76
N PHE A 97 52.64 0.23 -24.30
CA PHE A 97 53.77 -0.56 -24.80
C PHE A 97 54.75 -0.96 -23.67
N ILE A 98 55.21 -2.21 -23.72
CA ILE A 98 56.24 -2.75 -22.82
C ILE A 98 57.34 -3.33 -23.71
N HIS A 99 58.56 -2.79 -23.59
CA HIS A 99 59.69 -3.26 -24.39
C HIS A 99 60.02 -4.73 -24.06
N PRO A 100 60.40 -5.59 -25.04
CA PRO A 100 60.73 -6.99 -24.81
C PRO A 100 61.76 -7.26 -23.70
N GLU A 101 62.69 -6.34 -23.47
CA GLU A 101 63.71 -6.45 -22.42
C GLU A 101 63.40 -5.65 -21.14
N ALA A 102 62.20 -5.07 -21.01
CA ALA A 102 61.86 -4.18 -19.87
C ALA A 102 61.91 -4.89 -18.51
N LEU A 103 61.40 -6.13 -18.44
CA LEU A 103 61.33 -6.96 -17.24
C LEU A 103 62.55 -7.92 -17.10
N SER A 104 63.57 -7.73 -17.93
CA SER A 104 64.77 -8.59 -17.91
C SER A 104 65.56 -8.44 -16.61
N GLY A 105 66.01 -9.58 -16.06
CA GLY A 105 66.74 -9.66 -14.79
C GLY A 105 65.88 -9.90 -13.54
N LEU A 106 64.55 -9.83 -13.64
CA LEU A 106 63.61 -10.02 -12.53
C LEU A 106 63.35 -11.51 -12.19
N GLN A 107 64.42 -12.24 -11.84
CA GLN A 107 64.37 -13.70 -11.63
C GLN A 107 63.56 -14.13 -10.39
N HIS A 108 63.38 -13.24 -9.41
CA HIS A 108 62.66 -13.51 -8.17
C HIS A 108 61.19 -13.02 -8.17
N LEU A 109 60.71 -12.43 -9.28
CA LEU A 109 59.39 -11.82 -9.35
C LEU A 109 58.28 -12.88 -9.26
N LYS A 110 57.46 -12.79 -8.20
CA LYS A 110 56.31 -13.66 -7.92
C LYS A 110 55.00 -13.02 -8.34
N VAL A 111 54.88 -11.69 -8.22
CA VAL A 111 53.65 -10.95 -8.47
C VAL A 111 53.90 -9.80 -9.43
N LEU A 112 53.15 -9.77 -10.55
CA LEU A 112 53.16 -8.69 -11.52
C LEU A 112 51.74 -8.15 -11.73
N MET A 113 51.55 -6.87 -11.43
CA MET A 113 50.26 -6.18 -11.54
C MET A 113 50.27 -5.12 -12.64
N LEU A 114 49.59 -5.40 -13.76
CA LEU A 114 49.48 -4.55 -14.95
C LEU A 114 48.01 -4.12 -15.23
N GLN A 115 47.10 -4.28 -14.27
CA GLN A 115 45.68 -3.99 -14.48
C GLN A 115 45.36 -2.50 -14.62
N ASN A 116 44.23 -2.16 -15.25
CA ASN A 116 43.84 -0.78 -15.54
C ASN A 116 44.94 -0.02 -16.32
N ASN A 117 45.25 -0.51 -17.52
CA ASN A 117 46.25 0.03 -18.45
C ASN A 117 45.71 0.01 -19.89
N GLN A 118 46.52 0.45 -20.86
CA GLN A 118 46.13 0.61 -22.26
C GLN A 118 46.62 -0.55 -23.16
N LEU A 119 46.91 -1.73 -22.59
CA LEU A 119 47.52 -2.85 -23.32
C LEU A 119 46.51 -3.48 -24.29
N LYS A 120 46.90 -3.60 -25.56
CA LYS A 120 46.08 -4.22 -26.62
C LYS A 120 46.36 -5.71 -26.88
N THR A 121 47.47 -6.21 -26.33
CA THR A 121 47.90 -7.60 -26.44
C THR A 121 48.79 -7.94 -25.25
N VAL A 122 48.91 -9.23 -24.92
CA VAL A 122 49.79 -9.70 -23.85
C VAL A 122 51.26 -9.53 -24.29
N PRO A 123 52.14 -8.94 -23.46
CA PRO A 123 53.52 -8.63 -23.84
C PRO A 123 54.42 -9.88 -23.76
N SER A 124 54.16 -10.88 -24.62
CA SER A 124 54.77 -12.23 -24.58
C SER A 124 56.29 -12.21 -24.37
N LYS A 125 57.00 -11.45 -25.20
CA LYS A 125 58.46 -11.34 -25.16
C LYS A 125 59.02 -10.73 -23.87
N ALA A 126 58.25 -9.89 -23.18
CA ALA A 126 58.67 -9.27 -21.91
C ALA A 126 58.38 -10.17 -20.69
N LEU A 127 57.38 -11.04 -20.79
CA LEU A 127 57.09 -12.04 -19.76
C LEU A 127 58.03 -13.26 -19.84
N LYS A 128 58.65 -13.48 -21.00
CA LYS A 128 59.58 -14.59 -21.25
C LYS A 128 60.79 -14.53 -20.30
N GLY A 129 60.91 -15.54 -19.44
CA GLY A 129 62.00 -15.68 -18.45
C GLY A 129 61.61 -15.39 -17.00
N LEU A 130 60.36 -14.98 -16.72
CA LEU A 130 59.85 -14.77 -15.35
C LEU A 130 59.46 -16.10 -14.67
N HIS A 131 60.43 -17.00 -14.51
CA HIS A 131 60.20 -18.38 -14.05
C HIS A 131 59.65 -18.52 -12.62
N ALA A 132 59.83 -17.50 -11.78
CA ALA A 132 59.31 -17.46 -10.41
C ALA A 132 57.88 -16.89 -10.30
N LEU A 133 57.29 -16.42 -11.41
CA LEU A 133 56.01 -15.71 -11.41
C LEU A 133 54.86 -16.64 -11.04
N GLN A 134 54.10 -16.26 -10.01
CA GLN A 134 52.96 -16.99 -9.47
C GLN A 134 51.62 -16.29 -9.74
N SER A 135 51.65 -14.98 -9.95
CA SER A 135 50.48 -14.11 -9.99
C SER A 135 50.66 -13.04 -11.06
N LEU A 136 49.84 -13.08 -12.13
CA LEU A 136 49.90 -12.15 -13.26
C LEU A 136 48.54 -11.50 -13.50
N ARG A 137 48.43 -10.22 -13.18
CA ARG A 137 47.22 -9.41 -13.42
C ARG A 137 47.34 -8.59 -14.70
N LEU A 138 46.43 -8.84 -15.64
CA LEU A 138 46.27 -8.14 -16.91
C LEU A 138 44.82 -7.67 -17.11
N ASP A 139 44.04 -7.63 -16.03
CA ASP A 139 42.64 -7.23 -16.00
C ASP A 139 42.41 -5.73 -16.29
N ALA A 140 41.20 -5.34 -16.65
CA ALA A 140 40.83 -3.95 -17.00
C ALA A 140 41.81 -3.34 -18.05
N ASN A 141 41.96 -4.01 -19.19
CA ASN A 141 42.84 -3.56 -20.27
C ASN A 141 42.06 -3.59 -21.60
N HIS A 142 42.75 -3.47 -22.73
CA HIS A 142 42.16 -3.48 -24.07
C HIS A 142 42.64 -4.68 -24.90
N ILE A 143 42.97 -5.79 -24.23
CA ILE A 143 43.54 -6.99 -24.85
C ILE A 143 42.49 -7.65 -25.73
N THR A 144 42.78 -7.75 -27.03
CA THR A 144 41.92 -8.46 -28.00
C THR A 144 42.47 -9.83 -28.39
N VAL A 145 43.80 -10.02 -28.32
CA VAL A 145 44.50 -11.23 -28.73
C VAL A 145 45.62 -11.56 -27.73
N VAL A 146 45.72 -12.84 -27.36
CA VAL A 146 46.83 -13.43 -26.60
C VAL A 146 47.71 -14.26 -27.56
N PRO A 147 48.92 -13.80 -27.92
CA PRO A 147 49.85 -14.56 -28.76
C PRO A 147 50.18 -15.94 -28.19
N GLU A 148 50.37 -16.94 -29.07
CA GLU A 148 50.64 -18.34 -28.70
C GLU A 148 51.85 -18.51 -27.75
N ASP A 149 52.85 -17.63 -27.85
CA ASP A 149 54.07 -17.61 -27.04
C ASP A 149 53.94 -16.87 -25.69
N SER A 150 52.75 -16.33 -25.35
CA SER A 150 52.56 -15.38 -24.24
C SER A 150 52.97 -15.86 -22.85
N PHE A 151 52.84 -17.16 -22.58
CA PHE A 151 53.05 -17.73 -21.25
C PHE A 151 54.13 -18.82 -21.23
N GLU A 152 54.95 -18.90 -22.28
CA GLU A 152 56.05 -19.86 -22.40
C GLU A 152 57.05 -19.72 -21.24
N GLY A 153 57.24 -20.79 -20.46
CA GLY A 153 58.21 -20.84 -19.37
C GLY A 153 57.73 -20.29 -18.01
N LEU A 154 56.46 -19.86 -17.89
CA LEU A 154 55.84 -19.42 -16.63
C LEU A 154 55.37 -20.60 -15.76
N LEU A 155 56.25 -21.57 -15.52
CA LEU A 155 55.92 -22.87 -14.92
C LEU A 155 55.41 -22.82 -13.46
N GLN A 156 55.56 -21.69 -12.77
CA GLN A 156 55.08 -21.47 -11.40
C GLN A 156 53.79 -20.65 -11.33
N LEU A 157 53.20 -20.24 -12.46
CA LEU A 157 52.03 -19.38 -12.48
C LEU A 157 50.80 -20.11 -11.91
N ARG A 158 50.16 -19.53 -10.90
CA ARG A 158 48.99 -20.07 -10.21
C ARG A 158 47.74 -19.24 -10.45
N HIS A 159 47.89 -17.93 -10.61
CA HIS A 159 46.77 -17.01 -10.78
C HIS A 159 46.98 -16.13 -12.01
N LEU A 160 46.00 -16.14 -12.92
CA LEU A 160 45.98 -15.34 -14.14
C LEU A 160 44.65 -14.60 -14.26
N TRP A 161 44.73 -13.26 -14.27
CA TRP A 161 43.58 -12.38 -14.45
C TRP A 161 43.63 -11.73 -15.82
N LEU A 162 42.61 -11.98 -16.63
CA LEU A 162 42.39 -11.43 -17.97
C LEU A 162 40.96 -10.88 -18.09
N ASP A 163 40.29 -10.61 -16.98
CA ASP A 163 38.95 -10.04 -16.94
C ASP A 163 38.90 -8.57 -17.38
N ASP A 164 37.71 -8.09 -17.74
CA ASP A 164 37.47 -6.72 -18.26
C ASP A 164 38.44 -6.35 -19.41
N ASN A 165 38.35 -7.14 -20.48
CA ASN A 165 39.16 -7.03 -21.69
C ASN A 165 38.27 -7.19 -22.94
N SER A 166 38.86 -7.40 -24.11
CA SER A 166 38.11 -7.52 -25.38
C SER A 166 38.41 -8.82 -26.14
N LEU A 167 38.70 -9.91 -25.40
CA LEU A 167 38.88 -11.25 -25.97
C LEU A 167 37.58 -11.74 -26.59
N MET A 168 37.65 -12.29 -27.81
CA MET A 168 36.50 -12.84 -28.55
C MET A 168 36.42 -14.37 -28.49
N GLU A 169 37.51 -15.03 -28.08
CA GLU A 169 37.66 -16.49 -28.02
C GLU A 169 38.55 -16.88 -26.83
N VAL A 170 38.51 -18.15 -26.44
CA VAL A 170 39.39 -18.69 -25.39
C VAL A 170 40.80 -18.90 -25.97
N PRO A 171 41.87 -18.36 -25.34
CA PRO A 171 43.24 -18.50 -25.83
C PRO A 171 43.84 -19.88 -25.52
N VAL A 172 43.35 -20.92 -26.21
CA VAL A 172 43.68 -22.34 -25.94
C VAL A 172 45.20 -22.62 -26.03
N ALA A 173 45.86 -22.22 -27.11
CA ALA A 173 47.29 -22.48 -27.29
C ALA A 173 48.17 -21.81 -26.20
N PRO A 174 48.02 -20.50 -25.88
CA PRO A 174 48.70 -19.89 -24.73
C PRO A 174 48.45 -20.60 -23.40
N LEU A 175 47.19 -20.94 -23.10
CA LEU A 175 46.82 -21.59 -21.83
C LEU A 175 47.41 -23.00 -21.69
N SER A 176 47.63 -23.72 -22.80
CA SER A 176 48.25 -25.06 -22.76
C SER A 176 49.64 -25.09 -22.10
N ASN A 177 50.34 -23.94 -22.00
CA ASN A 177 51.65 -23.81 -21.36
C ASN A 177 51.60 -23.66 -19.82
N LEU A 178 50.42 -23.70 -19.19
CA LEU A 178 50.21 -23.33 -17.77
C LEU A 178 49.69 -24.49 -16.88
N PRO A 179 50.39 -25.63 -16.75
CA PRO A 179 49.90 -26.79 -15.99
C PRO A 179 49.77 -26.56 -14.48
N SER A 180 50.45 -25.56 -13.93
CA SER A 180 50.44 -25.19 -12.51
C SER A 180 49.33 -24.19 -12.13
N LEU A 181 48.49 -23.77 -13.09
CA LEU A 181 47.49 -22.73 -12.89
C LEU A 181 46.37 -23.23 -11.98
N GLN A 182 45.99 -22.43 -10.98
CA GLN A 182 44.99 -22.74 -9.94
C GLN A 182 43.74 -21.88 -10.06
N ALA A 183 43.88 -20.61 -10.49
CA ALA A 183 42.77 -19.72 -10.76
C ALA A 183 42.94 -18.99 -12.10
N LEU A 184 41.90 -19.02 -12.92
CA LEU A 184 41.79 -18.32 -14.19
C LEU A 184 40.49 -17.53 -14.25
N THR A 185 40.58 -16.24 -14.58
CA THR A 185 39.40 -15.44 -14.92
C THR A 185 39.53 -14.84 -16.32
N LEU A 186 38.50 -15.11 -17.13
CA LEU A 186 38.26 -14.57 -18.46
C LEU A 186 36.93 -13.77 -18.46
N ALA A 187 36.45 -13.34 -17.29
CA ALA A 187 35.16 -12.67 -17.13
C ALA A 187 35.11 -11.29 -17.80
N LEU A 188 33.93 -10.71 -18.01
CA LEU A 188 33.75 -9.39 -18.63
C LEU A 188 34.50 -9.25 -19.98
N ASN A 189 34.49 -10.29 -20.79
CA ASN A 189 35.05 -10.30 -22.15
C ASN A 189 33.93 -10.45 -23.19
N ARG A 190 34.27 -10.81 -24.43
CA ARG A 190 33.32 -10.96 -25.55
C ARG A 190 33.35 -12.38 -26.11
N ILE A 191 33.76 -13.36 -25.31
CA ILE A 191 33.86 -14.77 -25.70
C ILE A 191 32.48 -15.30 -26.07
N SER A 192 32.36 -15.87 -27.27
CA SER A 192 31.07 -16.34 -27.83
C SER A 192 30.91 -17.87 -27.85
N HIS A 193 32.02 -18.60 -27.85
CA HIS A 193 32.07 -20.06 -27.91
C HIS A 193 33.25 -20.59 -27.09
N ILE A 194 33.08 -21.77 -26.48
CA ILE A 194 34.16 -22.54 -25.84
C ILE A 194 34.36 -23.83 -26.64
N PRO A 195 35.50 -24.01 -27.34
CA PRO A 195 35.77 -25.23 -28.12
C PRO A 195 36.13 -26.43 -27.23
N ASP A 196 36.08 -27.63 -27.81
CA ASP A 196 36.51 -28.86 -27.13
C ASP A 196 37.99 -28.80 -26.72
N SER A 197 38.32 -29.41 -25.59
CA SER A 197 39.69 -29.44 -25.02
C SER A 197 40.32 -28.06 -24.75
N ALA A 198 39.53 -26.98 -24.70
CA ALA A 198 40.01 -25.61 -24.49
C ALA A 198 40.91 -25.41 -23.27
N PHE A 199 40.73 -26.25 -22.23
CA PHE A 199 41.44 -26.18 -20.97
C PHE A 199 42.22 -27.48 -20.63
N ALA A 200 42.45 -28.36 -21.61
CA ALA A 200 42.85 -29.75 -21.37
C ALA A 200 44.16 -29.97 -20.61
N ASN A 201 45.08 -29.00 -20.60
CA ASN A 201 46.36 -29.10 -19.89
C ASN A 201 46.37 -28.39 -18.52
N LEU A 202 45.24 -27.82 -18.08
CA LEU A 202 45.11 -27.06 -16.83
C LEU A 202 44.68 -27.95 -15.65
N SER A 203 45.35 -29.09 -15.44
CA SER A 203 44.94 -30.08 -14.44
C SER A 203 45.00 -29.59 -12.99
N SER A 204 45.78 -28.55 -12.68
CA SER A 204 45.84 -27.92 -11.36
C SER A 204 44.73 -26.90 -11.09
N LEU A 205 43.85 -26.63 -12.06
CA LEU A 205 42.89 -25.52 -11.98
C LEU A 205 41.76 -25.85 -11.01
N VAL A 206 41.51 -24.94 -10.07
CA VAL A 206 40.49 -25.03 -9.01
C VAL A 206 39.33 -24.07 -9.30
N VAL A 207 39.63 -22.88 -9.84
CA VAL A 207 38.65 -21.82 -10.09
C VAL A 207 38.71 -21.35 -11.53
N LEU A 208 37.57 -21.37 -12.23
CA LEU A 208 37.41 -20.87 -13.59
C LEU A 208 36.21 -19.91 -13.68
N HIS A 209 36.51 -18.63 -13.92
CA HIS A 209 35.48 -17.59 -14.12
C HIS A 209 35.36 -17.20 -15.59
N LEU A 210 34.15 -17.35 -16.13
CA LEU A 210 33.75 -17.05 -17.52
C LEU A 210 32.52 -16.12 -17.56
N HIS A 211 32.11 -15.55 -16.43
CA HIS A 211 30.90 -14.74 -16.32
C HIS A 211 30.96 -13.41 -17.10
N ASN A 212 29.80 -12.81 -17.37
CA ASN A 212 29.67 -11.56 -18.14
C ASN A 212 30.33 -11.63 -19.55
N ASN A 213 30.25 -12.78 -20.21
CA ASN A 213 30.71 -12.95 -21.59
C ASN A 213 29.50 -12.92 -22.56
N LYS A 214 29.66 -13.53 -23.75
CA LYS A 214 28.61 -13.67 -24.78
C LYS A 214 28.47 -15.14 -25.20
N ILE A 215 28.81 -16.08 -24.31
CA ILE A 215 28.91 -17.51 -24.63
C ILE A 215 27.52 -18.03 -24.97
N LYS A 216 27.38 -18.60 -26.16
CA LYS A 216 26.15 -19.24 -26.66
C LYS A 216 26.27 -20.76 -26.73
N GLU A 217 27.43 -21.22 -27.17
CA GLU A 217 27.72 -22.62 -27.49
C GLU A 217 28.95 -23.09 -26.73
N ILE A 218 28.87 -24.27 -26.12
CA ILE A 218 29.95 -24.90 -25.36
C ILE A 218 30.12 -26.32 -25.94
N GLY A 219 31.35 -26.68 -26.34
CA GLY A 219 31.66 -28.02 -26.84
C GLY A 219 31.46 -29.11 -25.76
N GLU A 220 31.01 -30.29 -26.15
CA GLU A 220 30.69 -31.43 -25.26
C GLU A 220 31.89 -31.87 -24.39
N HIS A 221 33.12 -31.54 -24.81
CA HIS A 221 34.38 -31.95 -24.22
C HIS A 221 35.30 -30.76 -23.90
N CYS A 222 34.75 -29.55 -23.77
CA CYS A 222 35.53 -28.32 -23.52
C CYS A 222 36.26 -28.31 -22.16
N PHE A 223 35.68 -28.95 -21.14
CA PHE A 223 36.17 -29.00 -19.76
C PHE A 223 36.96 -30.27 -19.43
N ASN A 224 37.17 -31.16 -20.41
CA ASN A 224 38.04 -32.33 -20.22
C ASN A 224 39.45 -31.88 -19.78
N GLY A 225 40.04 -32.57 -18.82
CA GLY A 225 41.36 -32.24 -18.23
C GLY A 225 41.29 -31.38 -16.96
N LEU A 226 40.14 -30.79 -16.62
CA LEU A 226 39.94 -29.97 -15.41
C LEU A 226 39.62 -30.82 -14.17
N GLU A 227 40.49 -31.78 -13.85
CA GLU A 227 40.24 -32.80 -12.81
C GLU A 227 40.05 -32.22 -11.39
N ASN A 228 40.71 -31.10 -11.07
CA ASN A 228 40.67 -30.47 -9.74
C ASN A 228 39.74 -29.25 -9.64
N LEU A 229 38.88 -29.01 -10.64
CA LEU A 229 38.03 -27.82 -10.65
C LEU A 229 36.93 -27.91 -9.59
N GLU A 230 36.88 -26.93 -8.69
CA GLU A 230 35.89 -26.82 -7.61
C GLU A 230 34.83 -25.75 -7.90
N THR A 231 35.19 -24.66 -8.60
CA THR A 231 34.28 -23.54 -8.91
C THR A 231 34.28 -23.25 -10.41
N LEU A 232 33.10 -23.32 -11.03
CA LEU A 232 32.85 -22.92 -12.42
C LEU A 232 31.77 -21.84 -12.46
N ASP A 233 32.12 -20.65 -12.97
CA ASP A 233 31.18 -19.54 -13.14
C ASP A 233 30.93 -19.21 -14.63
N LEU A 234 29.73 -19.51 -15.10
CA LEU A 234 29.18 -19.19 -16.43
C LEU A 234 28.03 -18.15 -16.35
N ASN A 235 27.87 -17.44 -15.24
CA ASN A 235 26.79 -16.48 -15.01
C ASN A 235 26.79 -15.33 -16.05
N TYR A 236 25.63 -14.71 -16.31
CA TYR A 236 25.50 -13.58 -17.25
C TYR A 236 26.08 -13.87 -18.65
N ASN A 237 25.67 -14.97 -19.26
CA ASN A 237 26.03 -15.37 -20.63
C ASN A 237 24.77 -15.49 -21.51
N ASN A 238 24.89 -16.14 -22.67
CA ASN A 238 23.82 -16.30 -23.64
C ASN A 238 23.56 -17.79 -23.96
N LEU A 239 23.80 -18.68 -22.99
CA LEU A 239 23.58 -20.12 -23.15
C LEU A 239 22.10 -20.41 -23.40
N LEU A 240 21.81 -21.21 -24.43
CA LEU A 240 20.46 -21.65 -24.79
C LEU A 240 20.10 -23.02 -24.16
N GLU A 241 21.12 -23.84 -23.93
CA GLU A 241 21.00 -25.24 -23.49
C GLU A 241 21.83 -25.48 -22.24
N PHE A 242 21.48 -26.52 -21.49
CA PHE A 242 22.21 -26.94 -20.30
C PHE A 242 23.61 -27.47 -20.69
N PRO A 243 24.70 -27.00 -20.05
CA PRO A 243 26.06 -27.38 -20.44
C PRO A 243 26.41 -28.81 -19.99
N GLU A 244 26.07 -29.83 -20.79
CA GLU A 244 26.36 -31.24 -20.49
C GLU A 244 27.85 -31.53 -20.20
N ALA A 245 28.76 -30.71 -20.74
CA ALA A 245 30.20 -30.79 -20.52
C ALA A 245 30.62 -30.73 -19.03
N ILE A 246 29.77 -30.24 -18.12
CA ILE A 246 30.07 -30.27 -16.68
C ILE A 246 30.20 -31.70 -16.13
N LYS A 247 29.68 -32.72 -16.84
CA LYS A 247 29.82 -34.14 -16.46
C LYS A 247 31.28 -34.60 -16.39
N ALA A 248 32.22 -33.84 -16.98
CA ALA A 248 33.66 -34.08 -16.89
C ALA A 248 34.32 -33.57 -15.58
N LEU A 249 33.57 -32.94 -14.67
CA LEU A 249 34.08 -32.21 -13.50
C LEU A 249 33.73 -32.90 -12.16
N PRO A 250 34.44 -33.97 -11.75
CA PRO A 250 34.06 -34.79 -10.60
C PRO A 250 34.19 -34.07 -9.25
N ASN A 251 35.09 -33.08 -9.15
CA ASN A 251 35.38 -32.34 -7.92
C ASN A 251 34.60 -31.02 -7.80
N LEU A 252 33.64 -30.76 -8.69
CA LEU A 252 32.89 -29.51 -8.74
C LEU A 252 32.01 -29.33 -7.49
N LYS A 253 32.18 -28.19 -6.80
CA LYS A 253 31.48 -27.80 -5.58
C LYS A 253 30.54 -26.63 -5.79
N GLU A 254 30.90 -25.69 -6.66
CA GLU A 254 30.10 -24.52 -6.97
C GLU A 254 29.94 -24.34 -8.49
N LEU A 255 28.69 -24.22 -8.92
CA LEU A 255 28.34 -24.07 -10.33
C LEU A 255 27.36 -22.90 -10.52
N GLY A 256 27.83 -21.87 -11.22
CA GLY A 256 27.00 -20.74 -11.64
C GLY A 256 26.67 -20.81 -13.13
N PHE A 257 25.39 -20.71 -13.48
CA PHE A 257 24.92 -20.42 -14.85
C PHE A 257 23.66 -19.54 -14.83
N HIS A 258 23.49 -18.72 -13.80
CA HIS A 258 22.35 -17.83 -13.66
C HIS A 258 22.38 -16.70 -14.70
N SER A 259 21.23 -16.08 -14.96
CA SER A 259 21.09 -15.00 -15.95
C SER A 259 21.58 -15.42 -17.34
N ASN A 260 21.16 -16.61 -17.78
CA ASN A 260 21.34 -17.16 -19.13
C ASN A 260 19.96 -17.36 -19.79
N ASN A 261 19.90 -18.02 -20.95
CA ASN A 261 18.65 -18.29 -21.68
C ASN A 261 18.32 -19.79 -21.73
N ILE A 262 18.67 -20.54 -20.67
CA ILE A 262 18.48 -21.99 -20.59
C ILE A 262 17.01 -22.29 -20.28
N ALA A 263 16.36 -23.06 -21.15
CA ALA A 263 14.94 -23.39 -21.00
C ALA A 263 14.67 -24.74 -20.30
N VAL A 264 15.65 -25.65 -20.23
CA VAL A 264 15.47 -27.03 -19.76
C VAL A 264 16.68 -27.50 -18.96
N ILE A 265 16.44 -28.10 -17.79
CA ILE A 265 17.44 -28.91 -17.07
C ILE A 265 17.08 -30.40 -17.25
N PRO A 266 17.96 -31.24 -17.86
CA PRO A 266 17.64 -32.64 -18.13
C PRO A 266 17.64 -33.54 -16.88
N ASP A 267 17.05 -34.72 -16.99
CA ASP A 267 17.19 -35.79 -15.98
C ASP A 267 18.67 -36.21 -15.85
N GLY A 268 19.11 -36.47 -14.61
CA GLY A 268 20.51 -36.82 -14.32
C GLY A 268 21.54 -35.72 -14.61
N ALA A 269 21.13 -34.47 -14.81
CA ALA A 269 21.97 -33.30 -15.12
C ALA A 269 23.28 -33.23 -14.31
N PHE A 270 23.19 -33.43 -12.98
CA PHE A 270 24.31 -33.29 -12.04
C PHE A 270 24.87 -34.64 -11.55
N SER A 271 24.52 -35.75 -12.22
CA SER A 271 24.83 -37.13 -11.76
C SER A 271 26.32 -37.47 -11.64
N GLN A 272 27.21 -36.71 -12.31
CA GLN A 272 28.66 -36.87 -12.22
C GLN A 272 29.33 -35.81 -11.32
N ASN A 273 28.55 -34.97 -10.64
CA ASN A 273 29.03 -33.86 -9.82
C ASN A 273 28.54 -33.98 -8.36
N PRO A 274 28.84 -35.09 -7.64
CA PRO A 274 28.22 -35.41 -6.34
C PRO A 274 28.63 -34.48 -5.19
N LEU A 275 29.70 -33.68 -5.37
CA LEU A 275 30.23 -32.75 -4.38
C LEU A 275 29.64 -31.33 -4.48
N LEU A 276 28.66 -31.11 -5.35
CA LEU A 276 27.99 -29.81 -5.51
C LEU A 276 27.32 -29.36 -4.21
N ARG A 277 27.69 -28.15 -3.78
CA ARG A 277 27.20 -27.44 -2.58
C ARG A 277 26.25 -26.32 -2.91
N ALA A 278 26.50 -25.63 -4.03
CA ALA A 278 25.71 -24.52 -4.52
C ALA A 278 25.53 -24.61 -6.05
N ILE A 279 24.29 -24.39 -6.51
CA ILE A 279 23.93 -24.36 -7.94
C ILE A 279 23.13 -23.08 -8.17
N HIS A 280 23.72 -22.11 -8.87
CA HIS A 280 23.07 -20.83 -9.18
C HIS A 280 22.46 -20.89 -10.58
N LEU A 281 21.14 -21.15 -10.63
CA LEU A 281 20.38 -21.37 -11.87
C LEU A 281 19.24 -20.36 -12.13
N TYR A 282 19.07 -19.37 -11.25
CA TYR A 282 18.04 -18.32 -11.35
C TYR A 282 18.21 -17.42 -12.59
N ASP A 283 17.23 -16.57 -12.86
CA ASP A 283 17.17 -15.68 -14.04
C ASP A 283 17.39 -16.40 -15.39
N ASN A 284 17.06 -17.68 -15.45
CA ASN A 284 16.91 -18.45 -16.68
C ASN A 284 15.40 -18.61 -16.99
N PRO A 285 14.98 -18.62 -18.27
CA PRO A 285 13.60 -18.85 -18.69
C PRO A 285 13.23 -20.35 -18.59
N LEU A 286 13.43 -20.94 -17.41
CA LEU A 286 13.24 -22.36 -17.17
C LEU A 286 11.79 -22.76 -17.40
N SER A 287 11.58 -23.69 -18.31
CA SER A 287 10.29 -24.27 -18.62
C SER A 287 10.12 -25.64 -17.95
N PHE A 288 11.18 -26.46 -17.94
CA PHE A 288 11.17 -27.82 -17.41
C PHE A 288 12.46 -28.15 -16.64
N VAL A 289 12.31 -28.99 -15.62
CA VAL A 289 13.39 -29.58 -14.85
C VAL A 289 13.12 -31.07 -14.69
N GLY A 290 14.12 -31.90 -15.02
CA GLY A 290 14.04 -33.35 -14.91
C GLY A 290 13.78 -33.81 -13.47
N SER A 291 12.91 -34.80 -13.32
CA SER A 291 12.50 -35.36 -12.02
C SER A 291 13.67 -35.89 -11.18
N THR A 292 14.75 -36.34 -11.82
CA THR A 292 15.94 -36.93 -11.20
C THR A 292 17.16 -36.00 -11.26
N ALA A 293 17.00 -34.74 -11.70
CA ALA A 293 18.12 -33.83 -11.91
C ALA A 293 18.98 -33.61 -10.65
N PHE A 294 18.35 -33.49 -9.47
CA PHE A 294 18.99 -33.17 -8.19
C PHE A 294 19.17 -34.37 -7.24
N ARG A 295 19.15 -35.58 -7.78
CA ARG A 295 19.30 -36.81 -7.00
C ARG A 295 20.76 -37.03 -6.59
N ASN A 296 20.98 -37.57 -5.40
CA ASN A 296 22.31 -37.97 -4.87
C ASN A 296 23.32 -36.80 -4.79
N LEU A 297 22.86 -35.61 -4.42
CA LEU A 297 23.70 -34.42 -4.20
C LEU A 297 23.91 -34.20 -2.70
N SER A 298 24.65 -35.11 -2.06
CA SER A 298 24.77 -35.16 -0.60
C SER A 298 25.37 -33.91 0.06
N GLU A 299 26.10 -33.09 -0.69
CA GLU A 299 26.71 -31.84 -0.20
C GLU A 299 25.85 -30.59 -0.48
N LEU A 300 24.69 -30.71 -1.13
CA LEU A 300 23.86 -29.56 -1.55
C LEU A 300 23.12 -28.95 -0.35
N HIS A 301 23.37 -27.66 -0.08
CA HIS A 301 22.77 -26.96 1.07
C HIS A 301 21.52 -26.14 0.69
N SER A 302 21.45 -25.62 -0.55
CA SER A 302 20.34 -24.79 -1.02
C SER A 302 19.97 -25.15 -2.45
N LEU A 303 18.67 -25.32 -2.71
CA LEU A 303 18.10 -25.57 -4.02
C LEU A 303 17.00 -24.54 -4.30
N ILE A 304 17.21 -23.72 -5.33
CA ILE A 304 16.27 -22.67 -5.76
C ILE A 304 15.92 -22.88 -7.23
N VAL A 305 14.66 -23.24 -7.49
CA VAL A 305 14.06 -23.35 -8.82
C VAL A 305 12.85 -22.42 -8.89
N ARG A 306 12.80 -21.55 -9.89
CA ARG A 306 11.73 -20.57 -10.06
C ARG A 306 11.23 -20.57 -11.51
N GLY A 307 9.92 -20.46 -11.70
CA GLY A 307 9.28 -20.26 -13.00
C GLY A 307 9.13 -21.50 -13.89
N ALA A 308 9.52 -22.70 -13.42
CA ALA A 308 9.51 -23.95 -14.18
C ALA A 308 8.09 -24.49 -14.45
N SER A 309 7.36 -23.79 -15.32
CA SER A 309 5.91 -23.90 -15.54
C SER A 309 5.41 -25.20 -16.19
N MET A 310 6.30 -26.09 -16.61
CA MET A 310 5.98 -27.45 -17.09
C MET A 310 6.30 -28.55 -16.07
N VAL A 311 6.86 -28.22 -14.90
CA VAL A 311 7.08 -29.18 -13.80
C VAL A 311 5.75 -29.43 -13.09
N LEU A 312 5.21 -30.65 -13.27
CA LEU A 312 3.92 -31.09 -12.73
C LEU A 312 4.04 -31.86 -11.40
N ARG A 313 5.24 -32.30 -11.03
CA ARG A 313 5.47 -33.17 -9.86
C ARG A 313 6.70 -32.71 -9.09
N PHE A 314 6.69 -32.99 -7.79
CA PHE A 314 7.81 -32.74 -6.91
C PHE A 314 9.06 -33.55 -7.36
N PRO A 315 10.28 -32.98 -7.35
CA PRO A 315 11.50 -33.67 -7.77
C PRO A 315 11.94 -34.77 -6.79
N ASP A 316 12.62 -35.80 -7.30
CA ASP A 316 13.27 -36.84 -6.49
C ASP A 316 14.57 -36.29 -5.86
N LEU A 317 14.54 -36.08 -4.54
CA LEU A 317 15.65 -35.57 -3.74
C LEU A 317 16.35 -36.68 -2.93
N ASN A 318 16.14 -37.95 -3.29
CA ASN A 318 16.77 -39.09 -2.61
C ASN A 318 18.32 -39.00 -2.69
N GLY A 319 18.98 -39.09 -1.52
CA GLY A 319 20.42 -38.92 -1.37
C GLY A 319 20.90 -37.46 -1.24
N THR A 320 19.98 -36.49 -1.16
CA THR A 320 20.27 -35.04 -1.03
C THR A 320 19.90 -34.57 0.40
N GLU A 321 20.41 -35.28 1.42
CA GLU A 321 19.97 -35.20 2.83
C GLU A 321 20.37 -33.90 3.56
N ASN A 322 21.41 -33.20 3.11
CA ASN A 322 21.95 -32.01 3.78
C ASN A 322 21.29 -30.68 3.37
N LEU A 323 20.14 -30.74 2.67
CA LEU A 323 19.45 -29.54 2.21
C LEU A 323 18.88 -28.73 3.39
N GLU A 324 19.35 -27.50 3.54
CA GLU A 324 18.84 -26.54 4.52
C GLU A 324 17.75 -25.63 3.94
N SER A 325 17.79 -25.35 2.63
CA SER A 325 16.83 -24.46 1.95
C SER A 325 16.30 -25.08 0.65
N LEU A 326 14.97 -25.15 0.53
CA LEU A 326 14.28 -25.60 -0.67
C LEU A 326 13.27 -24.55 -1.15
N THR A 327 13.45 -24.05 -2.36
CA THR A 327 12.55 -23.12 -3.03
C THR A 327 12.16 -23.69 -4.40
N LEU A 328 10.89 -24.06 -4.58
CA LEU A 328 10.32 -24.53 -5.85
C LEU A 328 9.06 -23.72 -6.16
N THR A 329 9.17 -22.63 -6.91
CA THR A 329 8.07 -21.66 -7.10
C THR A 329 7.73 -21.39 -8.56
N GLY A 330 6.47 -21.03 -8.84
CA GLY A 330 6.00 -20.78 -10.20
C GLY A 330 6.00 -22.05 -11.07
N THR A 331 5.69 -23.20 -10.46
CA THR A 331 5.55 -24.49 -11.16
C THR A 331 4.09 -24.97 -11.10
N LYS A 332 3.83 -26.23 -11.45
CA LYS A 332 2.48 -26.84 -11.41
C LYS A 332 2.43 -28.08 -10.53
N ILE A 333 3.24 -28.11 -9.48
CA ILE A 333 3.21 -29.17 -8.46
C ILE A 333 1.84 -29.16 -7.76
N ASP A 334 1.16 -30.31 -7.75
CA ASP A 334 -0.15 -30.54 -7.15
C ASP A 334 -0.07 -31.18 -5.74
N THR A 335 1.02 -31.89 -5.46
CA THR A 335 1.20 -32.76 -4.30
C THR A 335 2.64 -32.73 -3.79
N ILE A 336 2.78 -32.77 -2.46
CA ILE A 336 4.08 -32.89 -1.77
C ILE A 336 4.23 -34.34 -1.27
N PRO A 337 5.37 -35.01 -1.50
CA PRO A 337 5.58 -36.39 -1.05
C PRO A 337 5.64 -36.48 0.48
N ALA A 338 5.00 -37.51 1.05
CA ALA A 338 4.98 -37.72 2.50
C ALA A 338 6.38 -38.05 3.08
N SER A 339 7.31 -38.58 2.28
CA SER A 339 8.69 -38.85 2.71
C SER A 339 9.56 -37.60 2.84
N LEU A 340 9.09 -36.40 2.43
CA LEU A 340 9.91 -35.18 2.39
C LEU A 340 10.65 -34.90 3.71
N CYS A 341 9.99 -35.13 4.85
CA CYS A 341 10.58 -34.94 6.19
C CYS A 341 11.26 -36.19 6.77
N GLU A 342 11.15 -37.34 6.12
CA GLU A 342 12.01 -38.49 6.36
C GLU A 342 13.37 -38.28 5.66
N ASP A 343 13.35 -37.72 4.45
CA ASP A 343 14.51 -37.44 3.61
C ASP A 343 15.28 -36.17 4.07
N LEU A 344 14.60 -35.04 4.26
CA LEU A 344 15.22 -33.71 4.48
C LEU A 344 15.17 -33.26 5.95
N LYS A 345 15.86 -33.98 6.83
CA LYS A 345 15.85 -33.69 8.30
C LYS A 345 16.52 -32.39 8.71
N LEU A 346 17.32 -31.79 7.83
CA LEU A 346 18.08 -30.56 8.09
C LEU A 346 17.41 -29.27 7.58
N LEU A 347 16.27 -29.40 6.90
CA LEU A 347 15.56 -28.30 6.26
C LEU A 347 15.12 -27.21 7.26
N ARG A 348 15.48 -25.96 6.95
CA ARG A 348 15.14 -24.73 7.68
C ARG A 348 14.09 -23.90 6.95
N THR A 349 14.21 -23.78 5.63
CA THR A 349 13.34 -22.93 4.81
C THR A 349 12.70 -23.77 3.70
N LEU A 350 11.37 -23.71 3.61
CA LEU A 350 10.58 -24.39 2.58
C LEU A 350 9.64 -23.40 1.88
N ASP A 351 9.98 -23.04 0.64
CA ASP A 351 9.16 -22.18 -0.21
C ASP A 351 8.59 -22.96 -1.40
N LEU A 352 7.29 -23.22 -1.35
CA LEU A 352 6.51 -23.86 -2.40
C LEU A 352 5.38 -22.94 -2.87
N SER A 353 5.62 -21.62 -2.86
CA SER A 353 4.68 -20.61 -3.33
C SER A 353 4.43 -20.67 -4.85
N TYR A 354 3.25 -20.18 -5.28
CA TYR A 354 2.84 -20.16 -6.69
C TYR A 354 2.90 -21.55 -7.36
N ASN A 355 2.19 -22.51 -6.77
CA ASN A 355 2.01 -23.87 -7.31
C ASN A 355 0.50 -24.24 -7.28
N GLU A 356 0.14 -25.51 -7.52
CA GLU A 356 -1.26 -25.96 -7.57
C GLU A 356 -1.63 -26.88 -6.38
N ILE A 357 -0.90 -26.79 -5.26
CA ILE A 357 -0.96 -27.75 -4.14
C ILE A 357 -2.34 -27.71 -3.47
N GLU A 358 -3.03 -28.85 -3.40
CA GLU A 358 -4.37 -28.96 -2.79
C GLU A 358 -4.38 -29.45 -1.33
N GLU A 359 -3.46 -30.36 -0.98
CA GLU A 359 -3.37 -31.00 0.34
C GLU A 359 -1.91 -30.99 0.85
N LEU A 360 -1.74 -30.88 2.17
CA LEU A 360 -0.44 -30.86 2.82
C LEU A 360 -0.18 -32.19 3.54
N PRO A 361 1.01 -32.79 3.42
CA PRO A 361 1.42 -33.93 4.23
C PRO A 361 1.72 -33.50 5.67
N SER A 362 2.00 -34.45 6.56
CA SER A 362 2.60 -34.11 7.85
C SER A 362 4.06 -33.72 7.66
N PHE A 363 4.43 -32.53 8.13
CA PHE A 363 5.82 -32.08 8.21
C PHE A 363 6.55 -32.59 9.48
N GLN A 364 5.96 -33.56 10.19
CA GLN A 364 6.56 -34.19 11.35
C GLN A 364 7.85 -34.93 10.96
N GLY A 365 8.99 -34.38 11.40
CA GLY A 365 10.34 -34.89 11.07
C GLY A 365 11.29 -33.74 10.71
N CYS A 366 10.78 -32.72 10.01
CA CYS A 366 11.50 -31.49 9.66
C CYS A 366 11.64 -30.53 10.87
N THR A 367 12.20 -31.01 11.98
CA THR A 367 12.23 -30.30 13.28
C THR A 367 13.03 -28.99 13.28
N LYS A 368 13.85 -28.75 12.24
CA LYS A 368 14.64 -27.53 12.04
C LYS A 368 13.94 -26.45 11.21
N LEU A 369 12.71 -26.68 10.70
CA LEU A 369 12.00 -25.66 9.92
C LEU A 369 11.77 -24.39 10.74
N GLU A 370 12.29 -23.27 10.23
CA GLU A 370 12.12 -21.91 10.74
C GLU A 370 11.10 -21.13 9.88
N GLU A 371 11.00 -21.42 8.57
CA GLU A 371 10.11 -20.72 7.64
C GLU A 371 9.43 -21.66 6.65
N ILE A 372 8.12 -21.50 6.47
CA ILE A 372 7.31 -22.20 5.46
C ILE A 372 6.49 -21.16 4.69
N THR A 373 6.66 -21.09 3.37
CA THR A 373 5.86 -20.25 2.47
C THR A 373 5.14 -21.09 1.43
N LEU A 374 3.80 -21.06 1.50
CA LEU A 374 2.86 -21.82 0.68
C LEU A 374 1.84 -20.88 0.01
N GLN A 375 2.15 -19.58 -0.09
CA GLN A 375 1.25 -18.59 -0.69
C GLN A 375 0.88 -18.93 -2.14
N HIS A 376 -0.33 -18.54 -2.56
CA HIS A 376 -0.82 -18.75 -3.93
C HIS A 376 -0.80 -20.23 -4.35
N ASN A 377 -1.50 -21.07 -3.57
CA ASN A 377 -1.77 -22.48 -3.85
C ASN A 377 -3.29 -22.75 -3.80
N ARG A 378 -3.70 -24.03 -3.80
CA ARG A 378 -5.11 -24.45 -3.79
C ARG A 378 -5.51 -25.17 -2.50
N ILE A 379 -4.81 -24.90 -1.39
CA ILE A 379 -4.97 -25.62 -0.12
C ILE A 379 -6.38 -25.38 0.44
N LYS A 380 -7.14 -26.44 0.71
CA LYS A 380 -8.56 -26.37 1.12
C LYS A 380 -8.79 -26.38 2.64
N GLY A 381 -7.85 -26.95 3.41
CA GLY A 381 -7.97 -27.11 4.85
C GLY A 381 -6.67 -27.59 5.50
N ILE A 382 -6.58 -27.48 6.83
CA ILE A 382 -5.38 -27.83 7.60
C ILE A 382 -5.75 -28.81 8.72
N GLN A 383 -5.13 -30.00 8.70
CA GLN A 383 -5.34 -31.06 9.69
C GLN A 383 -4.49 -30.87 10.95
N ALA A 384 -4.76 -31.66 11.99
CA ALA A 384 -4.12 -31.55 13.31
C ALA A 384 -2.62 -31.91 13.33
N ASP A 385 -2.18 -32.71 12.37
CA ASP A 385 -0.87 -33.37 12.28
C ASP A 385 0.09 -32.69 11.29
N VAL A 386 -0.40 -31.76 10.45
CA VAL A 386 0.38 -31.08 9.41
C VAL A 386 1.63 -30.40 9.99
N PHE A 387 1.46 -29.56 11.02
CA PHE A 387 2.55 -28.77 11.62
C PHE A 387 3.03 -29.34 12.97
N ARG A 388 2.75 -30.61 13.24
CA ARG A 388 3.00 -31.21 14.55
C ARG A 388 4.49 -31.37 14.83
N GLY A 389 4.95 -30.76 15.92
CA GLY A 389 6.34 -30.86 16.38
C GLY A 389 7.30 -29.83 15.78
N LEU A 390 6.82 -28.89 14.97
CA LEU A 390 7.62 -27.79 14.39
C LEU A 390 7.87 -26.66 15.42
N ALA A 391 8.57 -26.97 16.50
CA ALA A 391 8.82 -26.02 17.59
C ALA A 391 9.71 -24.83 17.18
N SER A 392 10.51 -24.99 16.12
CA SER A 392 11.45 -23.99 15.58
C SER A 392 10.81 -22.97 14.64
N LEU A 393 9.58 -23.23 14.17
CA LEU A 393 8.92 -22.44 13.12
C LEU A 393 8.60 -21.02 13.60
N ARG A 394 9.05 -20.02 12.85
CA ARG A 394 8.86 -18.58 13.11
C ARG A 394 7.91 -17.93 12.12
N LEU A 395 8.02 -18.28 10.84
CA LEU A 395 7.20 -17.74 9.75
C LEU A 395 6.38 -18.85 9.09
N LEU A 396 5.07 -18.62 8.97
CA LEU A 396 4.15 -19.44 8.21
C LEU A 396 3.27 -18.56 7.31
N ASP A 397 3.49 -18.63 6.00
CA ASP A 397 2.67 -17.96 4.99
C ASP A 397 1.82 -18.99 4.24
N LEU A 398 0.51 -18.84 4.38
CA LEU A 398 -0.54 -19.63 3.75
C LEU A 398 -1.52 -18.71 3.00
N SER A 399 -1.10 -17.50 2.65
CA SER A 399 -1.93 -16.50 1.99
C SER A 399 -2.39 -16.92 0.58
N ARG A 400 -3.44 -16.27 0.07
CA ARG A 400 -3.96 -16.48 -1.30
C ARG A 400 -4.25 -17.97 -1.62
N ASN A 401 -4.82 -18.69 -0.66
CA ASN A 401 -5.21 -20.10 -0.77
C ASN A 401 -6.75 -20.24 -0.71
N GLN A 402 -7.26 -21.47 -0.57
CA GLN A 402 -8.70 -21.76 -0.51
C GLN A 402 -9.13 -22.33 0.86
N ILE A 403 -8.39 -21.99 1.92
CA ILE A 403 -8.53 -22.63 3.24
C ILE A 403 -9.86 -22.21 3.85
N ARG A 404 -10.75 -23.20 4.07
CA ARG A 404 -12.07 -22.98 4.69
C ARG A 404 -12.08 -23.23 6.20
N SER A 405 -11.26 -24.17 6.65
CA SER A 405 -11.24 -24.65 8.03
C SER A 405 -9.85 -25.12 8.43
N ILE A 406 -9.45 -24.76 9.65
CA ILE A 406 -8.20 -25.15 10.28
C ILE A 406 -8.57 -25.94 11.54
N HIS A 407 -7.99 -27.12 11.74
CA HIS A 407 -8.25 -27.91 12.93
C HIS A 407 -7.79 -27.16 14.19
N LYS A 408 -8.60 -27.21 15.26
CA LYS A 408 -8.35 -26.48 16.53
C LYS A 408 -6.95 -26.68 17.12
N ASP A 409 -6.39 -27.86 16.96
CA ASP A 409 -5.12 -28.26 17.55
C ASP A 409 -3.91 -28.06 16.60
N ALA A 410 -4.13 -27.65 15.34
CA ALA A 410 -3.12 -27.63 14.28
C ALA A 410 -1.92 -26.71 14.57
N PHE A 411 -2.11 -25.65 15.36
CA PHE A 411 -1.07 -24.69 15.73
C PHE A 411 -0.51 -24.88 17.15
N MET A 412 -0.96 -25.91 17.90
CA MET A 412 -0.60 -26.05 19.31
C MET A 412 0.90 -26.27 19.57
N SER A 413 1.64 -26.86 18.63
CA SER A 413 3.09 -27.08 18.77
C SER A 413 3.97 -25.93 18.27
N LEU A 414 3.40 -24.85 17.76
CA LEU A 414 4.13 -23.76 17.10
C LEU A 414 4.62 -22.70 18.09
N THR A 415 5.40 -23.12 19.08
CA THR A 415 5.80 -22.29 20.24
C THR A 415 6.67 -21.08 19.90
N SER A 416 7.38 -21.11 18.77
CA SER A 416 8.28 -20.02 18.33
C SER A 416 7.68 -19.17 17.20
N LEU A 417 6.42 -19.38 16.83
CA LEU A 417 5.80 -18.70 15.69
C LEU A 417 5.60 -17.21 15.99
N THR A 418 6.20 -16.37 15.15
CA THR A 418 6.12 -14.91 15.25
C THR A 418 5.26 -14.30 14.15
N ASN A 419 5.23 -14.89 12.96
CA ASN A 419 4.57 -14.32 11.78
C ASN A 419 3.65 -15.37 11.15
N LEU A 420 2.35 -15.06 11.08
CA LEU A 420 1.34 -15.89 10.45
C LEU A 420 0.57 -15.09 9.40
N ASP A 421 0.66 -15.48 8.14
CA ASP A 421 -0.13 -14.92 7.03
C ASP A 421 -1.16 -15.94 6.55
N LEU A 422 -2.44 -15.59 6.72
CA LEU A 422 -3.60 -16.35 6.27
C LEU A 422 -4.50 -15.47 5.39
N SER A 423 -3.97 -14.36 4.85
CA SER A 423 -4.74 -13.42 4.03
C SER A 423 -5.29 -14.05 2.76
N SER A 424 -6.40 -13.51 2.23
CA SER A 424 -7.06 -13.97 0.99
C SER A 424 -7.34 -15.47 0.96
N ASN A 425 -8.00 -15.96 2.03
CA ASN A 425 -8.53 -17.31 2.16
C ASN A 425 -10.06 -17.27 2.36
N ALA A 426 -10.68 -18.42 2.67
CA ALA A 426 -12.12 -18.55 2.91
C ALA A 426 -12.44 -18.94 4.37
N LEU A 427 -11.67 -18.42 5.33
CA LEU A 427 -11.79 -18.80 6.74
C LEU A 427 -13.07 -18.26 7.37
N LEU A 428 -13.72 -19.10 8.19
CA LEU A 428 -14.83 -18.71 9.07
C LEU A 428 -14.36 -18.28 10.46
N THR A 429 -13.33 -18.95 10.99
CA THR A 429 -12.78 -18.76 12.34
C THR A 429 -11.30 -19.12 12.37
N LEU A 430 -10.52 -18.44 13.23
CA LEU A 430 -9.12 -18.77 13.49
C LEU A 430 -8.99 -19.50 14.84
N PRO A 431 -8.38 -20.70 14.91
CA PRO A 431 -8.01 -21.30 16.19
C PRO A 431 -6.82 -20.57 16.82
N THR A 432 -7.03 -19.99 18.01
CA THR A 432 -6.02 -19.21 18.74
C THR A 432 -5.09 -20.07 19.61
N SER A 433 -5.38 -21.36 19.77
CA SER A 433 -4.60 -22.27 20.62
C SER A 433 -3.17 -22.47 20.08
N GLY A 434 -2.18 -22.06 20.85
CA GLY A 434 -0.76 -22.06 20.49
C GLY A 434 -0.24 -20.73 19.93
N LEU A 435 -1.11 -19.78 19.54
CA LEU A 435 -0.72 -18.56 18.83
C LEU A 435 -0.29 -17.38 19.74
N GLY A 436 -0.22 -17.55 21.06
CA GLY A 436 0.16 -16.49 22.01
C GLY A 436 1.59 -15.95 21.86
N GLY A 437 2.42 -16.59 21.02
CA GLY A 437 3.75 -16.13 20.62
C GLY A 437 3.76 -15.07 19.51
N LEU A 438 2.67 -14.93 18.74
CA LEU A 438 2.64 -14.13 17.51
C LEU A 438 2.96 -12.66 17.73
N ASN A 439 3.75 -12.11 16.80
CA ASN A 439 4.10 -10.70 16.64
C ASN A 439 3.30 -10.07 15.48
N GLN A 440 3.14 -10.80 14.37
CA GLN A 440 2.36 -10.38 13.20
C GLN A 440 1.32 -11.45 12.82
N LEU A 441 0.09 -11.01 12.60
CA LEU A 441 -1.02 -11.84 12.11
C LEU A 441 -1.73 -11.11 10.97
N LYS A 442 -1.89 -11.78 9.82
CA LYS A 442 -2.65 -11.24 8.68
C LYS A 442 -3.81 -12.17 8.30
N LEU A 443 -4.99 -11.57 8.18
CA LEU A 443 -6.28 -12.21 7.93
C LEU A 443 -7.14 -11.45 6.90
N ALA A 444 -6.69 -10.30 6.39
CA ALA A 444 -7.42 -9.53 5.38
C ALA A 444 -7.80 -10.40 4.16
N GLY A 445 -8.95 -10.12 3.55
CA GLY A 445 -9.50 -10.92 2.44
C GLY A 445 -10.38 -12.12 2.87
N ASN A 446 -10.35 -12.56 4.14
CA ASN A 446 -11.24 -13.59 4.66
C ASN A 446 -12.66 -13.04 4.96
N MET A 447 -13.44 -12.77 3.91
CA MET A 447 -14.74 -12.07 4.03
C MET A 447 -15.82 -12.84 4.81
N ASP A 448 -15.69 -14.17 4.95
CA ASP A 448 -16.62 -14.97 5.77
C ASP A 448 -16.30 -14.91 7.28
N MET A 449 -15.12 -14.40 7.66
CA MET A 449 -14.67 -14.29 9.06
C MET A 449 -15.29 -13.08 9.76
N LYS A 450 -16.55 -13.21 10.18
CA LYS A 450 -17.32 -12.12 10.85
C LYS A 450 -17.17 -12.08 12.37
N GLY A 451 -16.56 -13.09 13.00
CA GLY A 451 -16.40 -13.17 14.46
C GLY A 451 -15.33 -12.21 14.99
N SER A 452 -15.46 -11.80 16.26
CA SER A 452 -14.43 -11.03 16.97
C SER A 452 -13.25 -11.91 17.41
N LEU A 453 -12.09 -11.28 17.61
CA LEU A 453 -10.84 -11.93 18.02
C LEU A 453 -10.55 -11.65 19.51
N SER A 454 -10.00 -12.63 20.22
CA SER A 454 -9.61 -12.48 21.64
C SER A 454 -8.18 -11.94 21.77
N ALA A 455 -8.02 -10.70 22.24
CA ALA A 455 -6.69 -10.15 22.56
C ALA A 455 -6.00 -10.86 23.73
N LYS A 456 -6.76 -11.57 24.59
CA LYS A 456 -6.19 -12.36 25.69
C LYS A 456 -5.37 -13.55 25.20
N ASP A 457 -5.68 -14.04 24.01
CA ASP A 457 -5.04 -15.21 23.41
C ASP A 457 -3.80 -14.81 22.59
N LEU A 458 -3.69 -13.53 22.22
CA LEU A 458 -2.72 -12.96 21.26
C LEU A 458 -1.92 -11.80 21.89
N GLN A 459 -1.37 -12.03 23.08
CA GLN A 459 -0.83 -10.97 23.96
C GLN A 459 0.46 -10.29 23.47
N LYS A 460 1.21 -10.93 22.55
CA LYS A 460 2.48 -10.41 22.01
C LYS A 460 2.34 -9.71 20.65
N LEU A 461 1.12 -9.65 20.13
CA LEU A 461 0.84 -9.15 18.79
C LEU A 461 1.14 -7.65 18.69
N ARG A 462 1.87 -7.24 17.65
CA ARG A 462 2.16 -5.84 17.33
C ARG A 462 1.53 -5.38 16.03
N THR A 463 1.33 -6.29 15.08
CA THR A 463 0.74 -5.98 13.77
C THR A 463 -0.39 -6.96 13.46
N LEU A 464 -1.59 -6.42 13.22
CA LEU A 464 -2.79 -7.18 12.89
C LEU A 464 -3.39 -6.66 11.59
N SER A 465 -3.58 -7.52 10.60
CA SER A 465 -4.39 -7.23 9.43
C SER A 465 -5.65 -8.10 9.46
N VAL A 466 -6.83 -7.52 9.32
CA VAL A 466 -8.14 -8.18 9.46
C VAL A 466 -9.07 -7.83 8.29
N PRO A 467 -10.08 -8.66 7.97
CA PRO A 467 -11.04 -8.33 6.93
C PRO A 467 -11.96 -7.17 7.32
N TYR A 468 -12.21 -6.93 8.62
CA TYR A 468 -13.09 -5.87 9.09
C TYR A 468 -12.47 -5.03 10.23
N ALA A 469 -12.53 -3.70 10.11
CA ALA A 469 -11.98 -2.77 11.10
C ALA A 469 -12.52 -3.00 12.54
N TYR A 470 -13.77 -3.47 12.67
CA TYR A 470 -14.36 -3.78 13.98
C TYR A 470 -13.61 -4.87 14.76
N GLN A 471 -12.88 -5.77 14.08
CA GLN A 471 -12.08 -6.80 14.75
C GLN A 471 -10.83 -6.23 15.44
N CYS A 472 -10.36 -5.04 15.01
CA CYS A 472 -9.28 -4.31 15.70
C CYS A 472 -9.70 -3.80 17.09
N CYS A 473 -11.00 -3.58 17.34
CA CYS A 473 -11.50 -3.02 18.60
C CYS A 473 -11.13 -3.85 19.84
N ALA A 474 -10.93 -5.17 19.69
CA ALA A 474 -10.52 -6.03 20.78
C ALA A 474 -9.07 -5.79 21.26
N PHE A 475 -8.24 -5.16 20.43
CA PHE A 475 -6.81 -4.90 20.68
C PHE A 475 -6.53 -3.43 21.03
N GLY A 476 -7.53 -2.74 21.58
CA GLY A 476 -7.60 -1.28 21.71
C GLY A 476 -6.34 -0.60 22.25
N GLY A 477 -5.59 0.04 21.34
CA GLY A 477 -4.53 1.02 21.63
C GLY A 477 -4.56 2.24 20.70
N CYS A 478 -5.61 2.39 19.87
CA CYS A 478 -5.61 3.33 18.74
C CYS A 478 -6.21 4.73 19.03
N ASP A 479 -6.73 4.99 20.24
CA ASP A 479 -7.22 6.33 20.64
C ASP A 479 -6.16 7.18 21.39
N ALA A 480 -4.92 6.68 21.49
CA ALA A 480 -3.85 7.33 22.28
C ALA A 480 -3.24 8.60 21.66
N TYR A 481 -3.61 8.98 20.42
CA TYR A 481 -2.93 10.05 19.67
C TYR A 481 -3.78 11.31 19.36
N LEU A 482 -5.03 11.39 19.85
CA LEU A 482 -5.89 12.58 19.64
C LEU A 482 -6.41 13.26 20.90
N ASN A 483 -6.12 12.74 22.11
CA ASN A 483 -6.56 13.34 23.37
C ASN A 483 -5.41 13.75 24.30
N THR A 484 -4.52 14.62 23.82
CA THR A 484 -3.63 15.44 24.67
C THR A 484 -3.79 16.93 24.38
N ASN A 485 -4.94 17.49 24.78
CA ASN A 485 -5.07 18.92 25.04
C ASN A 485 -5.04 19.14 26.57
N PRO A 486 -3.93 19.61 27.14
CA PRO A 486 -3.84 19.87 28.58
C PRO A 486 -4.44 21.25 28.92
N ASP A 487 -5.75 21.42 28.72
CA ASP A 487 -6.46 22.62 29.20
C ASP A 487 -7.98 22.44 29.28
N GLN A 488 -8.46 21.86 30.38
CA GLN A 488 -9.68 22.32 31.06
C GLN A 488 -9.87 21.63 32.41
N GLY A 489 -9.64 22.38 33.49
CA GLY A 489 -10.04 21.93 34.82
C GLY A 489 -11.57 21.94 34.96
N SER A 490 -12.16 20.79 35.25
CA SER A 490 -13.52 20.72 35.81
C SER A 490 -13.50 19.91 37.10
N LYS A 491 -14.09 20.50 38.15
CA LYS A 491 -14.19 19.90 39.48
C LYS A 491 -15.27 18.82 39.44
N SER A 492 -14.98 17.64 39.97
CA SER A 492 -16.00 16.74 40.51
C SER A 492 -15.54 16.20 41.87
N ASP A 493 -16.54 15.87 42.70
CA ASP A 493 -16.42 15.93 44.15
C ASP A 493 -15.82 14.66 44.78
N GLY A 494 -15.28 14.80 45.99
CA GLY A 494 -14.51 13.74 46.64
C GLY A 494 -15.35 12.67 47.34
N SER A 495 -14.87 11.41 47.34
CA SER A 495 -15.27 10.41 48.34
C SER A 495 -14.18 9.37 48.64
N ARG A 496 -13.63 9.50 49.85
CA ARG A 496 -13.02 8.44 50.70
C ARG A 496 -11.92 7.53 50.15
N LYS A 497 -10.70 7.88 50.57
CA LYS A 497 -9.62 6.94 50.94
C LYS A 497 -10.13 5.76 51.78
N LYS A 498 -9.56 4.58 51.57
CA LYS A 498 -9.06 3.72 52.67
C LYS A 498 -7.73 3.09 52.25
N LYS A 499 -6.67 3.38 53.02
CA LYS A 499 -5.39 2.66 52.94
C LYS A 499 -5.54 1.28 53.58
N GLY A 500 -4.84 0.29 53.04
CA GLY A 500 -4.36 -0.89 53.74
C GLY A 500 -2.95 -1.17 53.24
N GLU A 501 -1.94 -1.03 54.11
CA GLU A 501 -0.55 -1.37 53.80
C GLU A 501 -0.31 -2.86 54.09
N GLY A 502 0.41 -3.53 53.20
CA GLY A 502 0.69 -4.98 53.28
C GLY A 502 1.59 -5.39 52.13
N SER A 503 2.90 -5.20 52.31
CA SER A 503 3.91 -5.45 51.28
C SER A 503 4.17 -6.94 51.05
N VAL A 504 4.07 -7.37 49.79
CA VAL A 504 4.90 -8.44 49.22
C VAL A 504 5.45 -7.90 47.91
N ALA A 505 6.76 -8.04 47.70
CA ALA A 505 7.41 -7.62 46.47
C ALA A 505 7.32 -8.74 45.44
N GLU A 506 6.85 -8.42 44.23
CA GLU A 506 7.12 -9.19 43.02
C GLU A 506 7.18 -8.24 41.82
N ASP A 507 7.93 -8.67 40.80
CA ASP A 507 8.53 -7.83 39.77
C ASP A 507 7.55 -7.53 38.62
N GLU A 508 6.79 -6.44 38.71
CA GLU A 508 6.02 -5.89 37.57
C GLU A 508 6.80 -4.76 36.89
N GLY A 509 7.66 -5.14 35.94
CA GLY A 509 8.19 -4.21 34.96
C GLY A 509 7.04 -3.56 34.17
N GLU A 510 7.10 -2.23 34.02
CA GLU A 510 6.07 -1.43 33.35
C GLU A 510 5.72 -1.99 31.97
N ARG A 511 4.56 -2.65 31.86
CA ARG A 511 3.96 -2.97 30.57
C ARG A 511 3.47 -1.68 29.92
N ILE A 512 4.38 -0.99 29.27
CA ILE A 512 4.05 -0.15 28.11
C ILE A 512 3.42 -1.11 27.10
N GLN A 513 2.09 -1.19 27.06
CA GLN A 513 1.38 -1.81 25.95
C GLN A 513 1.66 -0.96 24.71
N LEU A 514 2.69 -1.35 23.94
CA LEU A 514 2.87 -0.81 22.59
C LEU A 514 1.56 -1.05 21.83
N ALA A 515 0.99 0.02 21.29
CA ALA A 515 -0.26 -0.04 20.54
C ALA A 515 -0.12 -1.02 19.36
N VAL A 516 -1.08 -1.93 19.23
CA VAL A 516 -1.13 -2.86 18.10
C VAL A 516 -1.49 -2.06 16.84
N HIS A 517 -0.62 -2.06 15.84
CA HIS A 517 -0.93 -1.49 14.53
C HIS A 517 -1.93 -2.41 13.82
N CYS A 518 -3.18 -1.94 13.67
CA CYS A 518 -4.26 -2.72 13.08
C CYS A 518 -4.76 -2.11 11.77
N SER A 519 -4.94 -2.94 10.75
CA SER A 519 -5.41 -2.54 9.42
C SER A 519 -6.57 -3.44 8.93
N PRO A 520 -7.69 -2.88 8.43
CA PRO A 520 -7.97 -1.45 8.31
C PRO A 520 -8.24 -0.80 9.68
N PRO A 521 -7.87 0.48 9.88
CA PRO A 521 -7.99 1.14 11.18
C PRO A 521 -9.44 1.44 11.57
N THR A 522 -9.70 1.48 12.87
CA THR A 522 -10.95 2.01 13.45
C THR A 522 -11.02 3.52 13.30
N GLY A 523 -12.22 4.10 13.34
CA GLY A 523 -12.39 5.55 13.25
C GLY A 523 -13.84 5.99 13.44
N ALA A 524 -14.14 7.27 13.22
CA ALA A 524 -15.48 7.82 13.49
C ALA A 524 -16.62 7.04 12.81
N PHE A 525 -16.40 6.58 11.57
CA PHE A 525 -17.36 5.78 10.81
C PHE A 525 -17.23 4.26 11.04
N LYS A 526 -16.27 3.78 11.84
CA LYS A 526 -16.17 2.38 12.29
C LYS A 526 -15.92 2.36 13.82
N PRO A 527 -16.90 2.80 14.64
CA PRO A 527 -16.71 2.95 16.09
C PRO A 527 -16.74 1.60 16.80
N CYS A 528 -16.06 1.51 17.96
CA CYS A 528 -16.03 0.28 18.76
C CYS A 528 -17.19 0.15 19.74
N GLU A 529 -17.45 1.18 20.56
CA GLU A 529 -18.43 1.11 21.65
C GLU A 529 -19.82 1.64 21.27
N HIS A 530 -19.88 2.76 20.56
CA HIS A 530 -21.09 3.58 20.39
C HIS A 530 -21.27 4.08 18.96
N LEU A 531 -22.40 3.76 18.34
CA LEU A 531 -22.71 4.18 16.97
C LEU A 531 -22.83 5.70 16.85
N LEU A 532 -23.61 6.34 17.72
CA LEU A 532 -23.83 7.80 17.70
C LEU A 532 -22.79 8.59 18.52
N GLY A 533 -22.01 7.91 19.38
CA GLY A 533 -20.91 8.47 20.17
C GLY A 533 -21.34 9.42 21.31
N SER A 534 -21.99 10.53 20.98
CA SER A 534 -22.31 11.61 21.92
C SER A 534 -23.79 11.67 22.32
N TRP A 535 -24.06 11.91 23.60
CA TRP A 535 -25.41 12.19 24.11
C TRP A 535 -26.07 13.42 23.46
N MET A 536 -25.30 14.43 23.05
CA MET A 536 -25.83 15.58 22.32
C MET A 536 -26.37 15.17 20.94
N ILE A 537 -25.65 14.29 20.23
CA ILE A 537 -26.09 13.75 18.93
C ILE A 537 -27.31 12.86 19.13
N ARG A 538 -27.29 11.94 20.11
CA ARG A 538 -28.42 11.08 20.46
C ARG A 538 -29.71 11.86 20.70
N LEU A 539 -29.70 12.83 21.61
CA LEU A 539 -30.86 13.66 21.93
C LEU A 539 -31.35 14.47 20.71
N THR A 540 -30.44 14.96 19.88
CA THR A 540 -30.78 15.69 18.65
C THR A 540 -31.43 14.79 17.61
N VAL A 541 -30.86 13.61 17.34
CA VAL A 541 -31.40 12.63 16.38
C VAL A 541 -32.75 12.09 16.85
N TRP A 542 -32.92 11.81 18.15
CA TRP A 542 -34.20 11.39 18.73
C TRP A 542 -35.27 12.47 18.60
N PHE A 543 -34.92 13.74 18.85
CA PHE A 543 -35.83 14.88 18.66
C PHE A 543 -36.23 15.04 17.19
N ILE A 544 -35.26 14.98 16.26
CA ILE A 544 -35.52 15.05 14.81
C ILE A 544 -36.45 13.90 14.37
N CYS A 545 -36.17 12.67 14.80
CA CYS A 545 -37.00 11.50 14.51
C CYS A 545 -38.44 11.69 15.03
N LEU A 546 -38.61 12.07 16.30
CA LEU A 546 -39.91 12.28 16.92
C LEU A 546 -40.74 13.37 16.19
N VAL A 547 -40.13 14.52 15.91
CA VAL A 547 -40.81 15.64 15.24
C VAL A 547 -41.12 15.31 13.79
N ALA A 548 -40.19 14.69 13.06
CA ALA A 548 -40.42 14.25 11.69
C ALA A 548 -41.55 13.21 11.60
N LEU A 549 -41.61 12.23 12.50
CA LEU A 549 -42.69 11.25 12.52
C LEU A 549 -44.04 11.91 12.87
N LEU A 550 -44.12 12.70 13.94
CA LEU A 550 -45.37 13.30 14.41
C LEU A 550 -45.94 14.33 13.41
N PHE A 551 -45.14 15.30 12.97
CA PHE A 551 -45.66 16.40 12.14
C PHE A 551 -45.90 15.98 10.69
N ASN A 552 -45.10 15.07 10.09
CA ASN A 552 -45.42 14.56 8.75
C ASN A 552 -46.65 13.65 8.78
N LEU A 553 -46.83 12.81 9.81
CA LEU A 553 -48.06 12.01 9.97
C LEU A 553 -49.28 12.93 10.12
N LEU A 554 -49.18 14.00 10.90
CA LEU A 554 -50.23 15.01 11.05
C LEU A 554 -50.59 15.69 9.72
N VAL A 555 -49.58 16.06 8.91
CA VAL A 555 -49.78 16.65 7.58
C VAL A 555 -50.40 15.64 6.61
N LEU A 556 -50.01 14.37 6.64
CA LEU A 556 -50.63 13.31 5.85
C LEU A 556 -52.11 13.10 6.21
N VAL A 557 -52.41 12.91 7.50
CA VAL A 557 -53.78 12.71 8.00
C VAL A 557 -54.67 13.90 7.63
N THR A 558 -54.20 15.14 7.84
CA THR A 558 -54.97 16.34 7.47
C THR A 558 -55.18 16.49 5.95
N THR A 559 -54.18 16.14 5.14
CA THR A 559 -54.26 16.25 3.68
C THR A 559 -55.25 15.24 3.09
N PHE A 560 -55.31 14.02 3.60
CA PHE A 560 -56.10 12.92 3.03
C PHE A 560 -57.42 12.59 3.74
N SER A 561 -57.67 13.11 4.96
CA SER A 561 -58.96 12.89 5.67
C SER A 561 -60.10 13.80 5.20
N SER A 562 -59.83 14.77 4.31
CA SER A 562 -60.82 15.67 3.73
C SER A 562 -61.48 15.02 2.51
N SER A 563 -62.81 14.87 2.51
CA SER A 563 -63.58 14.28 1.40
C SER A 563 -63.60 15.12 0.10
N ALA A 564 -62.86 16.23 0.04
CA ALA A 564 -62.77 17.08 -1.14
C ALA A 564 -61.79 16.51 -2.19
N ALA A 565 -62.07 16.71 -3.47
CA ALA A 565 -61.23 16.21 -4.56
C ALA A 565 -59.77 16.72 -4.46
N VAL A 566 -58.81 15.80 -4.47
CA VAL A 566 -57.39 16.11 -4.24
C VAL A 566 -56.79 16.93 -5.39
N SER A 567 -56.52 18.21 -5.12
CA SER A 567 -55.83 19.13 -6.03
C SER A 567 -54.34 18.76 -6.19
N PRO A 568 -53.67 19.17 -7.29
CA PRO A 568 -52.24 18.87 -7.49
C PRO A 568 -51.36 19.37 -6.34
N ALA A 569 -51.62 20.60 -5.85
CA ALA A 569 -50.95 21.13 -4.67
C ALA A 569 -51.16 20.32 -3.39
N LYS A 570 -52.38 19.82 -3.11
CA LYS A 570 -52.62 18.93 -1.95
C LYS A 570 -51.88 17.59 -2.11
N LEU A 571 -51.88 17.01 -3.32
CA LEU A 571 -51.13 15.79 -3.62
C LEU A 571 -49.62 15.96 -3.40
N LEU A 572 -49.03 17.06 -3.89
CA LEU A 572 -47.59 17.33 -3.72
C LEU A 572 -47.19 17.54 -2.25
N VAL A 573 -48.00 18.24 -1.47
CA VAL A 573 -47.80 18.36 -0.01
C VAL A 573 -47.84 16.98 0.67
N GLY A 574 -48.81 16.14 0.30
CA GLY A 574 -48.89 14.76 0.79
C GLY A 574 -47.67 13.91 0.42
N LEU A 575 -47.17 14.03 -0.81
CA LEU A 575 -45.97 13.31 -1.26
C LEU A 575 -44.69 13.78 -0.55
N ILE A 576 -44.52 15.09 -0.34
CA ILE A 576 -43.41 15.66 0.45
C ILE A 576 -43.47 15.15 1.90
N ALA A 577 -44.66 15.16 2.52
CA ALA A 577 -44.84 14.65 3.88
C ALA A 577 -44.57 13.13 3.97
N ALA A 578 -44.99 12.34 2.97
CA ALA A 578 -44.66 10.91 2.90
C ALA A 578 -43.14 10.67 2.77
N SER A 579 -42.45 11.45 1.94
CA SER A 579 -40.98 11.36 1.80
C SER A 579 -40.28 11.70 3.12
N ASN A 580 -40.65 12.81 3.75
CA ASN A 580 -40.07 13.24 5.02
C ASN A 580 -40.40 12.27 6.18
N LEU A 581 -41.55 11.58 6.14
CA LEU A 581 -41.86 10.52 7.09
C LEU A 581 -40.88 9.35 6.99
N LEU A 582 -40.47 8.96 5.77
CA LEU A 582 -39.48 7.90 5.56
C LEU A 582 -38.08 8.29 6.06
N MET A 583 -37.69 9.58 5.99
CA MET A 583 -36.48 10.09 6.65
C MET A 583 -36.59 10.00 8.20
N GLY A 584 -37.79 10.19 8.75
CA GLY A 584 -38.10 9.91 10.15
C GLY A 584 -37.97 8.43 10.53
N VAL A 585 -38.35 7.51 9.63
CA VAL A 585 -38.15 6.06 9.82
C VAL A 585 -36.67 5.69 9.75
N TYR A 586 -35.90 6.23 8.80
CA TYR A 586 -34.44 6.05 8.71
C TYR A 586 -33.72 6.47 10.01
N THR A 587 -33.99 7.68 10.50
CA THR A 587 -33.41 8.15 11.78
C THR A 587 -33.89 7.33 12.98
N GLY A 588 -35.11 6.79 12.94
CA GLY A 588 -35.63 5.83 13.91
C GLY A 588 -34.85 4.51 13.92
N MET A 589 -34.56 3.93 12.75
CA MET A 589 -33.77 2.69 12.62
C MET A 589 -32.37 2.85 13.22
N LEU A 590 -31.67 3.95 12.92
CA LEU A 590 -30.35 4.24 13.51
C LEU A 590 -30.43 4.45 15.04
N SER A 591 -31.50 5.05 15.53
CA SER A 591 -31.72 5.25 16.97
C SER A 591 -31.97 3.94 17.71
N VAL A 592 -32.73 3.01 17.10
CA VAL A 592 -32.95 1.66 17.63
C VAL A 592 -31.66 0.85 17.59
N LEU A 593 -30.86 0.97 16.53
CA LEU A 593 -29.57 0.29 16.41
C LEU A 593 -28.58 0.73 17.49
N ASP A 594 -28.38 2.04 17.69
CA ASP A 594 -27.49 2.58 18.75
C ASP A 594 -27.95 2.18 20.16
N ALA A 595 -29.26 2.08 20.40
CA ALA A 595 -29.81 1.58 21.67
C ALA A 595 -29.61 0.07 21.86
N ALA A 596 -29.76 -0.73 20.80
CA ALA A 596 -29.63 -2.19 20.86
C ALA A 596 -28.17 -2.68 20.96
N SER A 597 -27.22 -1.88 20.48
CA SER A 597 -25.78 -2.19 20.41
C SER A 597 -24.94 -1.46 21.46
N TRP A 598 -25.59 -0.96 22.52
CA TRP A 598 -25.00 -0.04 23.48
C TRP A 598 -23.73 -0.59 24.17
N GLY A 599 -22.59 0.02 23.87
CA GLY A 599 -21.29 -0.28 24.49
C GLY A 599 -20.49 -1.37 23.77
N HIS A 600 -21.10 -2.09 22.82
CA HIS A 600 -20.51 -3.23 22.14
C HIS A 600 -20.80 -3.21 20.63
N PHE A 601 -20.76 -2.04 20.00
CA PHE A 601 -21.10 -1.90 18.58
C PHE A 601 -20.24 -2.78 17.65
N ALA A 602 -18.96 -2.97 17.98
CA ALA A 602 -18.02 -3.76 17.16
C ALA A 602 -18.51 -5.18 16.85
N ASP A 603 -19.12 -5.89 17.82
CA ASP A 603 -19.62 -7.26 17.64
C ASP A 603 -20.81 -7.34 16.66
N PHE A 604 -21.57 -6.23 16.52
CA PHE A 604 -22.71 -6.13 15.61
C PHE A 604 -22.38 -5.45 14.28
N GLY A 605 -21.34 -4.61 14.22
CA GLY A 605 -21.02 -3.75 13.09
C GLY A 605 -20.88 -4.50 11.76
N VAL A 606 -20.12 -5.60 11.75
CA VAL A 606 -19.92 -6.46 10.56
C VAL A 606 -21.25 -7.05 10.06
N TRP A 607 -22.09 -7.53 10.97
CA TRP A 607 -23.39 -8.12 10.66
C TRP A 607 -24.41 -7.09 10.18
N TRP A 608 -24.35 -5.87 10.71
CA TRP A 608 -25.17 -4.76 10.27
C TRP A 608 -24.81 -4.33 8.84
N GLU A 609 -23.54 -3.97 8.60
CA GLU A 609 -23.08 -3.43 7.30
C GLU A 609 -23.23 -4.43 6.16
N THR A 610 -22.88 -5.71 6.39
CA THR A 610 -23.02 -6.75 5.36
C THR A 610 -24.48 -7.23 5.20
N GLY A 611 -25.35 -6.91 6.16
CA GLY A 611 -26.72 -7.38 6.25
C GLY A 611 -27.74 -6.60 5.42
N ALA A 612 -28.94 -7.18 5.26
CA ALA A 612 -30.05 -6.54 4.56
C ALA A 612 -30.58 -5.28 5.29
N GLY A 613 -30.44 -5.22 6.63
CA GLY A 613 -30.87 -4.08 7.44
C GLY A 613 -30.20 -2.77 7.02
N CYS A 614 -28.88 -2.80 6.78
CA CYS A 614 -28.17 -1.61 6.33
C CYS A 614 -28.58 -1.20 4.91
N ARG A 615 -28.72 -2.16 3.97
CA ARG A 615 -29.18 -1.90 2.60
C ARG A 615 -30.56 -1.23 2.54
N VAL A 616 -31.51 -1.67 3.37
CA VAL A 616 -32.84 -1.05 3.49
C VAL A 616 -32.75 0.35 4.09
N THR A 617 -31.91 0.52 5.12
CA THR A 617 -31.69 1.80 5.80
C THR A 617 -31.09 2.84 4.85
N GLY A 618 -30.11 2.46 4.04
CA GLY A 618 -29.50 3.32 3.02
C GLY A 618 -30.46 3.68 1.88
N PHE A 619 -31.22 2.71 1.37
CA PHE A 619 -32.28 2.98 0.39
C PHE A 619 -33.29 4.00 0.92
N LEU A 620 -33.76 3.85 2.17
CA LEU A 620 -34.68 4.80 2.79
C LEU A 620 -34.07 6.21 2.89
N ALA A 621 -32.80 6.33 3.26
CA ALA A 621 -32.12 7.62 3.38
C ALA A 621 -32.07 8.37 2.04
N ILE A 622 -31.54 7.72 0.98
CA ILE A 622 -31.41 8.35 -0.35
C ILE A 622 -32.79 8.60 -0.96
N PHE A 623 -33.70 7.62 -0.92
CA PHE A 623 -35.03 7.80 -1.50
C PHE A 623 -35.77 8.98 -0.85
N SER A 624 -35.70 9.09 0.49
CA SER A 624 -36.41 10.13 1.22
C SER A 624 -35.81 11.54 1.05
N SER A 625 -34.50 11.67 0.86
CA SER A 625 -33.86 12.95 0.52
C SER A 625 -34.20 13.39 -0.90
N GLU A 626 -33.96 12.52 -1.89
CA GLU A 626 -34.12 12.86 -3.31
C GLU A 626 -35.59 13.12 -3.65
N ALA A 627 -36.52 12.27 -3.22
CA ALA A 627 -37.93 12.46 -3.52
C ALA A 627 -38.48 13.75 -2.87
N SER A 628 -38.02 14.12 -1.67
CA SER A 628 -38.44 15.35 -0.99
C SER A 628 -38.01 16.59 -1.76
N ILE A 629 -36.75 16.65 -2.19
CA ILE A 629 -36.20 17.77 -2.98
C ILE A 629 -36.87 17.85 -4.35
N LEU A 630 -37.01 16.73 -5.06
CA LEU A 630 -37.65 16.69 -6.38
C LEU A 630 -39.14 17.09 -6.31
N PHE A 631 -39.91 16.60 -5.33
CA PHE A 631 -41.31 17.02 -5.15
C PHE A 631 -41.42 18.50 -4.75
N LEU A 632 -40.48 19.03 -3.96
CA LEU A 632 -40.42 20.46 -3.65
C LEU A 632 -40.17 21.31 -4.91
N THR A 633 -39.29 20.87 -5.82
CA THR A 633 -39.11 21.55 -7.12
C THR A 633 -40.36 21.50 -7.99
N LEU A 634 -41.10 20.38 -7.99
CA LEU A 634 -42.34 20.27 -8.75
C LEU A 634 -43.44 21.16 -8.17
N ALA A 635 -43.49 21.29 -6.84
CA ALA A 635 -44.37 22.24 -6.16
C ALA A 635 -44.02 23.71 -6.52
N ALA A 636 -42.74 24.05 -6.64
CA ALA A 636 -42.29 25.35 -7.14
C ALA A 636 -42.85 25.65 -8.54
N VAL A 637 -42.68 24.69 -9.45
CA VAL A 637 -43.12 24.82 -10.85
C VAL A 637 -44.65 24.90 -10.92
N GLU A 638 -45.38 24.04 -10.20
CA GLU A 638 -46.86 24.04 -10.15
C GLU A 638 -47.43 25.40 -9.73
N ARG A 639 -46.86 26.01 -8.68
CA ARG A 639 -47.28 27.33 -8.21
C ARG A 639 -46.98 28.42 -9.23
N SER A 640 -45.80 28.39 -9.87
CA SER A 640 -45.43 29.37 -10.88
C SER A 640 -46.29 29.31 -12.15
N VAL A 641 -46.71 28.11 -12.57
CA VAL A 641 -47.59 27.91 -13.72
C VAL A 641 -49.02 28.31 -13.38
N THR A 642 -49.51 27.93 -12.19
CA THR A 642 -50.87 28.28 -11.73
C THR A 642 -51.06 29.80 -11.64
N MET A 643 -50.07 30.55 -11.17
CA MET A 643 -50.11 32.02 -11.16
C MET A 643 -50.14 32.63 -12.57
N ARG A 644 -49.44 32.03 -13.56
CA ARG A 644 -49.51 32.47 -14.96
C ARG A 644 -50.85 32.14 -15.62
N ASP A 645 -51.48 31.03 -15.26
CA ASP A 645 -52.78 30.62 -15.81
C ASP A 645 -53.97 31.38 -15.20
N LEU A 646 -53.82 31.94 -13.99
CA LEU A 646 -54.73 32.96 -13.48
C LEU A 646 -54.79 34.20 -14.39
N ALA A 647 -53.72 34.51 -15.13
CA ALA A 647 -53.68 35.57 -16.13
C ALA A 647 -54.11 35.13 -17.56
N LYS A 648 -54.29 33.82 -17.83
CA LYS A 648 -54.69 33.29 -19.14
C LYS A 648 -55.66 32.10 -19.01
N LYS A 649 -56.96 32.35 -19.22
CA LYS A 649 -58.07 31.36 -19.05
C LYS A 649 -57.86 30.06 -19.86
N GLY A 650 -57.36 29.00 -19.20
CA GLY A 650 -57.36 27.63 -19.75
C GLY A 650 -56.96 26.56 -18.72
N LYS A 651 -57.93 25.82 -18.13
CA LYS A 651 -57.72 25.10 -16.85
C LYS A 651 -57.63 23.56 -16.89
N SER A 652 -58.05 22.86 -17.96
CA SER A 652 -58.28 21.40 -17.87
C SER A 652 -57.05 20.50 -18.06
N ARG A 653 -56.31 20.61 -19.18
CA ARG A 653 -55.33 19.58 -19.62
C ARG A 653 -54.08 19.43 -18.73
N ARG A 654 -53.71 20.46 -17.94
CA ARG A 654 -52.44 20.49 -17.17
C ARG A 654 -52.46 19.67 -15.88
N HIS A 655 -53.62 19.44 -15.28
CA HIS A 655 -53.73 18.66 -14.02
C HIS A 655 -53.18 17.22 -14.16
N ARG A 656 -53.42 16.57 -15.31
CA ARG A 656 -52.89 15.23 -15.61
C ARG A 656 -51.38 15.24 -15.85
N GLN A 657 -50.83 16.34 -16.38
CA GLN A 657 -49.39 16.51 -16.63
C GLN A 657 -48.62 16.63 -15.30
N PHE A 658 -49.11 17.40 -14.33
CA PHE A 658 -48.47 17.49 -13.00
C PHE A 658 -48.48 16.16 -12.24
N ARG A 659 -49.56 15.38 -12.30
CA ARG A 659 -49.60 14.04 -11.69
C ARG A 659 -48.63 13.07 -12.38
N ALA A 660 -48.51 13.12 -13.71
CA ALA A 660 -47.52 12.31 -14.45
C ALA A 660 -46.08 12.73 -14.11
N ALA A 661 -45.79 14.03 -14.03
CA ALA A 661 -44.48 14.54 -13.63
C ALA A 661 -44.10 14.11 -12.20
N ALA A 662 -45.04 14.14 -11.26
CA ALA A 662 -44.79 13.62 -9.90
C ALA A 662 -44.47 12.11 -9.91
N GLY A 663 -45.19 11.32 -10.71
CA GLY A 663 -44.86 9.90 -10.90
C GLY A 663 -43.45 9.68 -11.45
N MET A 664 -43.06 10.42 -12.50
CA MET A 664 -41.72 10.33 -13.09
C MET A 664 -40.61 10.71 -12.10
N LEU A 665 -40.79 11.77 -11.31
CA LEU A 665 -39.81 12.19 -10.29
C LEU A 665 -39.69 11.20 -9.14
N GLY A 666 -40.81 10.56 -8.74
CA GLY A 666 -40.78 9.45 -7.79
C GLY A 666 -39.98 8.27 -8.32
N VAL A 667 -40.16 7.92 -9.61
CA VAL A 667 -39.37 6.86 -10.25
C VAL A 667 -37.88 7.21 -10.31
N SER A 668 -37.50 8.46 -10.65
CA SER A 668 -36.08 8.85 -10.65
C SER A 668 -35.44 8.79 -9.27
N ALA A 669 -36.17 9.17 -8.20
CA ALA A 669 -35.69 9.01 -6.83
C ALA A 669 -35.52 7.53 -6.44
N THR A 670 -36.43 6.65 -6.86
CA THR A 670 -36.29 5.20 -6.67
C THR A 670 -35.08 4.64 -7.39
N VAL A 671 -34.84 5.06 -8.65
CA VAL A 671 -33.65 4.64 -9.40
C VAL A 671 -32.37 5.10 -8.72
N ALA A 672 -32.29 6.35 -8.26
CA ALA A 672 -31.15 6.88 -7.52
C ALA A 672 -30.86 6.08 -6.24
N ALA A 673 -31.89 5.75 -5.46
CA ALA A 673 -31.75 4.95 -4.24
C ALA A 673 -31.41 3.46 -4.49
N CYS A 674 -31.75 2.92 -5.66
CA CYS A 674 -31.43 1.54 -6.04
C CYS A 674 -30.01 1.37 -6.60
N LEU A 675 -29.36 2.40 -7.15
CA LEU A 675 -28.03 2.30 -7.77
C LEU A 675 -26.95 1.69 -6.83
N PRO A 676 -26.84 2.13 -5.56
CA PRO A 676 -26.01 1.47 -4.53
C PRO A 676 -26.23 -0.03 -4.30
N LEU A 677 -27.39 -0.59 -4.67
CA LEU A 677 -27.66 -2.03 -4.53
C LEU A 677 -27.00 -2.86 -5.64
N PHE A 678 -26.52 -2.21 -6.71
CA PHE A 678 -25.86 -2.82 -7.86
C PHE A 678 -24.34 -2.52 -7.88
N HIS A 679 -23.73 -2.32 -6.71
CA HIS A 679 -22.31 -1.98 -6.51
C HIS A 679 -21.87 -0.62 -7.10
N VAL A 680 -22.81 0.32 -7.29
CA VAL A 680 -22.52 1.71 -7.67
C VAL A 680 -22.61 2.59 -6.43
N GLY A 681 -21.57 2.52 -5.59
CA GLY A 681 -21.47 3.21 -4.31
C GLY A 681 -22.05 2.40 -3.14
N ASP A 682 -21.20 1.58 -2.51
CA ASP A 682 -21.67 0.56 -1.56
C ASP A 682 -22.19 1.11 -0.23
N PHE A 683 -23.41 0.68 0.14
CA PHE A 683 -24.02 0.96 1.45
C PHE A 683 -23.25 0.33 2.62
N SER A 684 -22.45 -0.72 2.39
CA SER A 684 -21.64 -1.40 3.42
C SER A 684 -20.36 -0.66 3.80
N SER A 685 -20.07 0.48 3.17
CA SER A 685 -18.90 1.32 3.50
C SER A 685 -18.96 1.92 4.92
N SER A 686 -20.15 2.08 5.50
CA SER A 686 -20.39 2.78 6.77
C SER A 686 -21.63 2.25 7.49
N PRO A 687 -21.68 2.22 8.83
CA PRO A 687 -22.83 1.73 9.59
C PRO A 687 -24.02 2.72 9.55
N LEU A 688 -23.80 3.93 9.02
CA LEU A 688 -24.87 4.86 8.68
C LEU A 688 -25.58 4.50 7.35
N CYS A 689 -25.04 3.54 6.61
CA CYS A 689 -25.62 3.01 5.38
C CYS A 689 -25.79 4.06 4.27
N LEU A 690 -24.92 5.05 4.26
CA LEU A 690 -24.82 6.04 3.18
C LEU A 690 -23.52 5.78 2.42
N PRO A 691 -23.50 5.93 1.08
CA PRO A 691 -22.25 5.94 0.34
C PRO A 691 -21.46 7.17 0.77
N PHE A 692 -20.32 6.95 1.42
CA PHE A 692 -19.38 8.02 1.75
C PHE A 692 -18.26 8.09 0.70
N PRO A 693 -17.65 9.28 0.49
CA PRO A 693 -16.51 9.45 -0.39
C PRO A 693 -15.21 8.89 0.23
N THR A 694 -15.16 7.58 0.49
CA THR A 694 -14.02 6.87 1.09
C THR A 694 -13.03 6.41 0.01
N GLY A 695 -12.40 7.36 -0.69
CA GLY A 695 -11.27 7.14 -1.62
C GLY A 695 -11.59 6.43 -2.94
N GLU A 696 -12.52 5.46 -2.94
CA GLU A 696 -12.88 4.67 -4.12
C GLU A 696 -13.61 5.51 -5.17
N ALA A 697 -13.12 5.46 -6.41
CA ALA A 697 -13.67 6.22 -7.54
C ALA A 697 -15.20 6.09 -7.75
N PRO A 698 -15.84 4.90 -7.69
CA PRO A 698 -17.29 4.80 -7.94
C PRO A 698 -18.16 5.39 -6.82
N SER A 699 -17.76 5.25 -5.54
CA SER A 699 -18.54 5.76 -4.40
C SER A 699 -18.45 7.29 -4.28
N LEU A 700 -17.27 7.85 -4.54
CA LEU A 700 -17.06 9.29 -4.70
C LEU A 700 -17.90 9.85 -5.86
N GLY A 701 -17.82 9.23 -7.05
CA GLY A 701 -18.54 9.66 -8.25
C GLY A 701 -20.07 9.64 -8.08
N PHE A 702 -20.62 8.63 -7.40
CA PHE A 702 -22.05 8.59 -7.07
C PHE A 702 -22.46 9.74 -6.14
N THR A 703 -21.73 9.93 -5.04
CA THR A 703 -22.01 10.96 -4.03
C THR A 703 -21.98 12.37 -4.62
N VAL A 704 -20.97 12.66 -5.44
CA VAL A 704 -20.83 13.95 -6.14
C VAL A 704 -21.98 14.16 -7.13
N THR A 705 -22.39 13.12 -7.86
CA THR A 705 -23.52 13.18 -8.80
C THR A 705 -24.83 13.53 -8.10
N LEU A 706 -25.09 12.93 -6.93
CA LEU A 706 -26.27 13.18 -6.11
C LEU A 706 -26.32 14.64 -5.61
N VAL A 707 -25.17 15.17 -5.17
CA VAL A 707 -25.07 16.56 -4.69
C VAL A 707 -25.20 17.56 -5.85
N LEU A 708 -24.68 17.26 -7.04
CA LEU A 708 -24.90 18.07 -8.25
C LEU A 708 -26.37 18.08 -8.66
N LEU A 709 -27.06 16.92 -8.67
CA LEU A 709 -28.50 16.83 -8.95
C LEU A 709 -29.29 17.73 -8.00
N ASN A 710 -29.07 17.57 -6.69
CA ASN A 710 -29.72 18.41 -5.67
C ASN A 710 -29.38 19.91 -5.83
N SER A 711 -28.13 20.25 -6.16
CA SER A 711 -27.73 21.65 -6.42
C SER A 711 -28.48 22.24 -7.63
N THR A 712 -28.65 21.48 -8.71
CA THR A 712 -29.46 21.94 -9.87
C THR A 712 -30.93 22.09 -9.52
N ALA A 713 -31.48 21.22 -8.67
CA ALA A 713 -32.84 21.30 -8.16
C ALA A 713 -33.07 22.58 -7.32
N TYR A 714 -32.16 22.91 -6.41
CA TYR A 714 -32.19 24.16 -5.65
C TYR A 714 -32.05 25.40 -6.54
N LEU A 715 -31.16 25.38 -7.53
CA LEU A 715 -30.99 26.48 -8.48
C LEU A 715 -32.25 26.70 -9.34
N LEU A 716 -32.89 25.62 -9.81
CA LEU A 716 -34.16 25.69 -10.52
C LEU A 716 -35.25 26.31 -9.64
N MET A 717 -35.37 25.89 -8.37
CA MET A 717 -36.31 26.50 -7.43
C MET A 717 -36.05 28.00 -7.25
N ALA A 718 -34.79 28.40 -7.02
CA ALA A 718 -34.42 29.81 -6.88
C ALA A 718 -34.82 30.63 -8.11
N VAL A 719 -34.54 30.16 -9.33
CA VAL A 719 -34.95 30.84 -10.58
C VAL A 719 -36.47 30.93 -10.71
N VAL A 720 -37.20 29.86 -10.39
CA VAL A 720 -38.67 29.82 -10.47
C VAL A 720 -39.30 30.82 -9.49
N TYR A 721 -38.82 30.87 -8.25
CA TYR A 721 -39.35 31.80 -7.24
C TYR A 721 -38.92 33.25 -7.45
N THR A 722 -37.71 33.52 -7.94
CA THR A 722 -37.32 34.87 -8.37
C THR A 722 -38.24 35.37 -9.48
N LYS A 723 -38.57 34.53 -10.48
CA LYS A 723 -39.55 34.89 -11.52
C LYS A 723 -40.98 35.02 -11.00
N LEU A 724 -41.35 34.34 -9.91
CA LEU A 724 -42.63 34.52 -9.23
C LEU A 724 -42.69 35.88 -8.51
N TYR A 725 -41.64 36.22 -7.76
CA TYR A 725 -41.54 37.44 -6.96
C TYR A 725 -41.50 38.70 -7.84
N CYS A 726 -40.60 38.76 -8.83
CA CYS A 726 -40.56 39.84 -9.82
C CYS A 726 -41.79 39.89 -10.74
N GLY A 727 -42.62 38.84 -10.73
CA GLY A 727 -43.92 38.81 -11.42
C GLY A 727 -45.03 39.46 -10.59
N LEU A 728 -45.00 39.30 -9.27
CA LEU A 728 -45.96 39.91 -8.33
C LEU A 728 -45.74 41.41 -8.19
N GLU A 729 -44.49 41.86 -8.20
CA GLU A 729 -44.09 43.27 -8.11
C GLU A 729 -44.51 44.11 -9.34
N LYS A 730 -44.95 43.47 -10.43
CA LYS A 730 -45.53 44.14 -11.61
C LYS A 730 -47.05 44.28 -11.56
N THR A 731 -47.68 43.88 -10.46
CA THR A 731 -49.12 44.02 -10.23
C THR A 731 -49.34 44.73 -8.89
N ASP A 732 -49.49 46.06 -8.93
CA ASP A 732 -49.68 46.96 -7.77
C ASP A 732 -51.03 46.79 -7.02
N LEU A 733 -51.56 45.57 -6.96
CA LEU A 733 -52.80 45.25 -6.26
C LEU A 733 -52.59 44.02 -5.37
N LEU A 734 -53.05 44.15 -4.12
CA LEU A 734 -53.16 43.12 -3.08
C LEU A 734 -51.95 42.86 -2.17
N GLU A 735 -51.50 43.91 -1.44
CA GLU A 735 -50.87 43.72 -0.11
C GLU A 735 -51.82 43.04 0.90
N SER A 736 -53.13 42.98 0.62
CA SER A 736 -54.20 42.49 1.49
C SER A 736 -54.82 41.14 1.07
N SER A 737 -54.12 40.30 0.29
CA SER A 737 -54.63 38.96 -0.07
C SER A 737 -54.01 37.82 0.76
N PRO A 738 -54.74 36.70 0.96
CA PRO A 738 -54.18 35.44 1.49
C PRO A 738 -53.01 34.87 0.66
N GLN A 739 -52.84 35.31 -0.59
CA GLN A 739 -51.87 34.78 -1.53
C GLN A 739 -50.45 35.31 -1.25
N ALA A 740 -50.31 36.57 -0.82
CA ALA A 740 -49.02 37.16 -0.44
C ALA A 740 -48.39 36.45 0.78
N SER A 741 -49.21 36.02 1.74
CA SER A 741 -48.77 35.23 2.89
C SER A 741 -48.22 33.86 2.48
N MET A 742 -48.89 33.17 1.54
CA MET A 742 -48.40 31.87 1.04
C MET A 742 -47.09 31.99 0.27
N VAL A 743 -46.88 33.04 -0.52
CA VAL A 743 -45.62 33.24 -1.25
C VAL A 743 -44.45 33.48 -0.28
N LYS A 744 -44.65 34.32 0.75
CA LYS A 744 -43.66 34.53 1.82
C LYS A 744 -43.34 33.22 2.56
N HIS A 745 -44.35 32.42 2.88
CA HIS A 745 -44.17 31.13 3.55
C HIS A 745 -43.32 30.15 2.73
N VAL A 746 -43.57 30.00 1.43
CA VAL A 746 -42.80 29.05 0.61
C VAL A 746 -41.39 29.57 0.30
N ALA A 747 -41.20 30.89 0.19
CA ALA A 747 -39.86 31.49 0.13
C ALA A 747 -39.01 31.17 1.38
N TRP A 748 -39.60 31.28 2.57
CA TRP A 748 -38.96 30.83 3.82
C TRP A 748 -38.61 29.35 3.79
N LEU A 749 -39.54 28.49 3.36
CA LEU A 749 -39.30 27.05 3.28
C LEU A 749 -38.08 26.74 2.38
N ILE A 750 -37.99 27.34 1.18
CA ILE A 750 -36.83 27.14 0.28
C ILE A 750 -35.54 27.64 0.91
N PHE A 751 -35.54 28.85 1.47
CA PHE A 751 -34.38 29.43 2.15
C PHE A 751 -33.86 28.52 3.27
N THR A 752 -34.77 27.99 4.09
CA THR A 752 -34.47 27.03 5.16
C THR A 752 -33.90 25.71 4.61
N ASN A 753 -34.44 25.15 3.52
CA ASN A 753 -33.91 23.93 2.91
C ASN A 753 -32.52 24.15 2.29
N CYS A 754 -32.30 25.26 1.57
CA CYS A 754 -31.00 25.60 1.00
C CYS A 754 -29.92 25.72 2.08
N ILE A 755 -30.21 26.44 3.18
CA ILE A 755 -29.25 26.64 4.28
C ILE A 755 -28.80 25.31 4.89
N PHE A 756 -29.71 24.38 5.13
CA PHE A 756 -29.34 23.08 5.73
C PHE A 756 -28.69 22.11 4.74
N PHE A 757 -28.88 22.31 3.43
CA PHE A 757 -28.16 21.56 2.40
C PHE A 757 -26.70 22.03 2.22
N CYS A 758 -26.41 23.33 2.42
CA CYS A 758 -25.06 23.88 2.23
C CYS A 758 -23.93 23.14 2.98
N PRO A 759 -24.07 22.79 4.29
CA PRO A 759 -23.08 21.96 4.97
C PRO A 759 -22.88 20.60 4.32
N VAL A 760 -23.97 19.88 4.02
CA VAL A 760 -23.92 18.53 3.42
C VAL A 760 -23.22 18.57 2.07
N ALA A 761 -23.55 19.55 1.21
CA ALA A 761 -22.87 19.74 -0.06
C ALA A 761 -21.37 20.04 0.10
N PHE A 762 -21.00 20.92 1.05
CA PHE A 762 -19.60 21.27 1.32
C PHE A 762 -18.77 20.03 1.71
N PHE A 763 -19.24 19.21 2.66
CA PHE A 763 -18.51 18.00 3.08
C PHE A 763 -18.44 16.93 1.98
N SER A 764 -19.40 16.87 1.07
CA SER A 764 -19.35 15.96 -0.09
C SER A 764 -18.37 16.39 -1.18
N PHE A 765 -18.11 17.70 -1.35
CA PHE A 765 -17.10 18.20 -2.29
C PHE A 765 -15.70 18.31 -1.69
N ALA A 766 -15.56 18.42 -0.36
CA ALA A 766 -14.27 18.60 0.30
C ALA A 766 -13.19 17.55 -0.08
N PRO A 767 -13.49 16.24 -0.24
CA PRO A 767 -12.49 15.25 -0.67
C PRO A 767 -11.91 15.49 -2.07
N LEU A 768 -12.58 16.25 -2.94
CA LEU A 768 -12.06 16.65 -4.26
C LEU A 768 -11.08 17.84 -4.17
N ILE A 769 -11.00 18.50 -3.01
CA ILE A 769 -10.16 19.67 -2.76
C ILE A 769 -9.00 19.24 -1.87
N THR A 770 -7.86 18.90 -2.48
CA THR A 770 -6.65 18.34 -1.83
C THR A 770 -6.04 19.19 -0.71
N ALA A 771 -6.52 20.42 -0.51
CA ALA A 771 -6.05 21.37 0.50
C ALA A 771 -6.84 21.35 1.82
N ILE A 772 -7.91 20.54 1.98
CA ILE A 772 -8.78 20.57 3.16
C ILE A 772 -8.91 19.18 3.80
N SER A 773 -8.15 18.93 4.87
CA SER A 773 -8.35 17.77 5.74
C SER A 773 -9.46 18.05 6.75
N ILE A 774 -10.57 17.31 6.66
CA ILE A 774 -11.72 17.44 7.57
C ILE A 774 -11.76 16.24 8.51
N SER A 775 -11.91 16.48 9.82
CA SER A 775 -12.09 15.40 10.80
C SER A 775 -13.34 14.56 10.46
N PRO A 776 -13.20 13.22 10.32
CA PRO A 776 -14.33 12.32 10.06
C PRO A 776 -15.47 12.44 11.09
N GLU A 777 -15.18 12.84 12.33
CA GLU A 777 -16.18 13.06 13.37
C GLU A 777 -17.12 14.23 13.07
N ILE A 778 -16.59 15.30 12.47
CA ILE A 778 -17.37 16.47 12.05
C ILE A 778 -18.30 16.06 10.90
N MET A 779 -17.76 15.35 9.90
CA MET A 779 -18.55 14.84 8.78
C MET A 779 -19.66 13.91 9.25
N LYS A 780 -19.38 12.98 10.17
CA LYS A 780 -20.37 12.10 10.80
C LYS A 780 -21.48 12.89 11.50
N SER A 781 -21.09 13.86 12.33
CA SER A 781 -22.02 14.68 13.11
C SER A 781 -22.90 15.55 12.22
N VAL A 782 -22.32 16.16 11.16
CA VAL A 782 -23.07 16.98 10.21
C VAL A 782 -24.05 16.14 9.40
N THR A 783 -23.64 14.98 8.88
CA THR A 783 -24.53 14.08 8.15
C THR A 783 -25.68 13.56 9.03
N LEU A 784 -25.40 13.20 10.29
CA LEU A 784 -26.44 12.74 11.23
C LEU A 784 -27.48 13.82 11.59
N ILE A 785 -27.08 15.09 11.60
CA ILE A 785 -27.96 16.20 12.02
C ILE A 785 -28.60 16.91 10.82
N PHE A 786 -27.81 17.39 9.86
CA PHE A 786 -28.29 18.28 8.80
C PHE A 786 -29.03 17.57 7.67
N LEU A 787 -28.72 16.30 7.37
CA LEU A 787 -29.44 15.52 6.35
C LEU A 787 -30.94 15.32 6.71
N PRO A 788 -31.32 14.90 7.93
CA PRO A 788 -32.73 14.74 8.29
C PRO A 788 -33.42 16.03 8.78
N LEU A 789 -32.68 17.11 9.08
CA LEU A 789 -33.25 18.34 9.65
C LEU A 789 -34.37 19.00 8.79
N PRO A 790 -34.28 19.05 7.44
CA PRO A 790 -35.37 19.56 6.61
C PRO A 790 -36.67 18.74 6.74
N ALA A 791 -36.58 17.42 6.89
CA ALA A 791 -37.75 16.54 7.05
C ALA A 791 -38.51 16.80 8.36
N CYS A 792 -37.81 17.28 9.39
CA CYS A 792 -38.37 17.75 10.65
C CYS A 792 -39.00 19.16 10.52
N LEU A 793 -38.29 20.13 9.95
CA LEU A 793 -38.71 21.53 9.98
C LEU A 793 -39.76 21.90 8.91
N ASN A 794 -39.74 21.26 7.74
CA ASN A 794 -40.71 21.50 6.67
C ASN A 794 -42.19 21.35 7.09
N PRO A 795 -42.62 20.24 7.74
CA PRO A 795 -44.01 20.08 8.17
C PRO A 795 -44.37 20.99 9.35
N VAL A 796 -43.41 21.34 10.22
CA VAL A 796 -43.61 22.29 11.32
C VAL A 796 -43.92 23.68 10.75
N LEU A 797 -43.09 24.18 9.83
CA LEU A 797 -43.33 25.44 9.13
C LEU A 797 -44.69 25.43 8.43
N TYR A 798 -45.03 24.36 7.73
CA TYR A 798 -46.34 24.20 7.07
C TYR A 798 -47.50 24.29 8.08
N ALA A 799 -47.43 23.56 9.19
CA ALA A 799 -48.49 23.52 10.19
C ALA A 799 -48.72 24.87 10.90
N PHE A 800 -47.65 25.61 11.20
CA PHE A 800 -47.75 26.89 11.90
C PHE A 800 -48.11 28.08 10.99
N PHE A 801 -47.63 28.11 9.74
CA PHE A 801 -47.76 29.28 8.87
C PHE A 801 -48.81 29.14 7.76
N ASN A 802 -49.22 27.93 7.37
CA ASN A 802 -50.23 27.79 6.33
C ASN A 802 -51.67 27.97 6.89
N PRO A 803 -52.44 28.98 6.45
CA PRO A 803 -53.83 29.15 6.88
C PRO A 803 -54.74 28.00 6.43
N GLN A 804 -54.43 27.34 5.31
CA GLN A 804 -55.26 26.25 4.77
C GLN A 804 -55.16 24.97 5.62
N PHE A 805 -53.99 24.69 6.20
CA PHE A 805 -53.82 23.61 7.17
C PHE A 805 -54.63 23.85 8.45
N LYS A 806 -54.64 25.09 8.96
CA LYS A 806 -55.43 25.46 10.15
C LYS A 806 -56.92 25.26 9.93
N GLU A 807 -57.42 25.47 8.71
CA GLU A 807 -58.82 25.23 8.37
C GLU A 807 -59.11 23.73 8.18
N ASP A 808 -58.31 23.00 7.41
CA ASP A 808 -58.46 21.53 7.27
C ASP A 808 -58.40 20.82 8.66
N TRP A 809 -57.53 21.28 9.57
CA TRP A 809 -57.44 20.79 10.96
C TRP A 809 -58.66 21.17 11.82
N ARG A 810 -59.24 22.35 11.64
CA ARG A 810 -60.50 22.74 12.30
C ARG A 810 -61.66 21.87 11.85
N GLN A 811 -61.76 21.59 10.55
CA GLN A 811 -62.80 20.70 10.00
C GLN A 811 -62.69 19.29 10.59
N ILE A 812 -61.47 18.75 10.75
CA ILE A 812 -61.24 17.46 11.40
C ILE A 812 -61.59 17.49 12.90
N ARG A 813 -61.22 18.54 13.64
CA ARG A 813 -61.63 18.71 15.06
C ARG A 813 -63.14 18.85 15.23
N LEU A 814 -63.82 19.52 14.31
CA LEU A 814 -65.28 19.64 14.30
C LEU A 814 -65.93 18.28 14.01
N CYS A 815 -65.48 17.57 12.97
CA CYS A 815 -65.99 16.25 12.63
C CYS A 815 -65.70 15.19 13.72
N GLY A 816 -64.58 15.32 14.43
CA GLY A 816 -64.27 14.52 15.64
C GLY A 816 -65.26 14.78 16.79
N ARG A 817 -65.60 16.03 17.07
CA ARG A 817 -66.65 16.39 18.04
C ARG A 817 -68.04 15.84 17.67
N TRP A 818 -68.36 15.74 16.37
CA TRP A 818 -69.58 15.07 15.90
C TRP A 818 -69.56 13.54 16.05
N ARG A 819 -68.38 12.91 16.24
CA ARG A 819 -68.27 11.47 16.57
C ARG A 819 -68.36 11.18 18.08
N GLU A 820 -67.95 12.11 18.94
CA GLU A 820 -68.13 11.97 20.40
C GLU A 820 -69.59 12.23 20.84
N ALA A 821 -70.39 12.91 20.01
CA ALA A 821 -71.80 13.19 20.27
C ALA A 821 -72.78 12.11 19.74
N LYS A 822 -72.48 10.82 19.96
CA LYS A 822 -73.45 9.71 19.81
C LYS A 822 -73.13 8.52 20.73
N PRO A 823 -73.97 8.20 21.73
CA PRO A 823 -73.88 6.94 22.46
C PRO A 823 -74.60 5.80 21.73
N ASN A 824 -74.04 4.59 21.87
CA ASN A 824 -74.70 3.27 21.83
C ASN A 824 -75.53 2.85 20.59
N ALA A 825 -74.84 2.23 19.63
CA ALA A 825 -75.15 0.94 18.98
C ALA A 825 -74.04 0.66 17.95
N GLY A 826 -73.44 -0.51 17.79
CA GLY A 826 -73.70 -1.84 18.34
C GLY A 826 -73.12 -2.86 17.37
N THR A 827 -72.10 -3.61 17.80
CA THR A 827 -71.63 -4.91 17.25
C THR A 827 -71.26 -5.08 15.75
N ALA A 828 -69.99 -5.46 15.56
CA ALA A 828 -69.52 -6.64 14.79
C ALA A 828 -69.18 -6.54 13.27
N ALA A 829 -68.01 -7.14 12.97
CA ALA A 829 -67.55 -7.85 11.75
C ALA A 829 -67.83 -7.25 10.35
N ALA A 830 -66.83 -6.93 9.50
CA ALA A 830 -65.72 -7.75 8.95
C ALA A 830 -66.13 -8.73 7.84
N VAL A 831 -65.17 -9.09 6.94
CA VAL A 831 -65.33 -9.82 5.65
C VAL A 831 -65.87 -8.89 4.54
N ALA A 832 -65.34 -8.84 3.31
CA ALA A 832 -64.55 -9.82 2.53
C ALA A 832 -63.32 -9.24 1.80
N ALA A 833 -62.45 -10.15 1.34
CA ALA A 833 -61.41 -9.89 0.34
C ALA A 833 -61.77 -10.56 -1.01
N GLY A 834 -61.09 -10.14 -2.09
CA GLY A 834 -61.20 -10.69 -3.45
C GLY A 834 -61.39 -9.57 -4.48
N SER A 835 -60.51 -9.27 -5.45
CA SER A 835 -59.71 -10.06 -6.42
C SER A 835 -60.36 -10.09 -7.81
N ALA A 836 -59.59 -9.71 -8.83
CA ALA A 836 -59.86 -9.86 -10.27
C ALA A 836 -61.03 -9.05 -10.87
N ALA A 837 -61.17 -8.90 -12.20
CA ALA A 837 -60.20 -8.56 -13.26
C ALA A 837 -60.96 -8.29 -14.58
N ALA A 838 -60.45 -7.38 -15.42
CA ALA A 838 -60.71 -7.24 -16.87
C ALA A 838 -62.16 -6.99 -17.38
N GLY A 839 -62.27 -6.36 -18.57
CA GLY A 839 -63.45 -6.57 -19.45
C GLY A 839 -64.17 -5.35 -20.07
N LEU A 840 -63.47 -4.59 -20.93
CA LEU A 840 -63.95 -3.94 -22.17
C LEU A 840 -65.39 -3.34 -22.34
N GLN A 841 -65.43 -2.08 -22.83
CA GLN A 841 -66.33 -1.53 -23.88
C GLN A 841 -67.87 -1.51 -23.67
N THR A 842 -68.69 -0.59 -24.20
CA THR A 842 -68.62 0.82 -24.68
C THR A 842 -70.07 1.27 -24.89
N GLY A 843 -70.46 2.51 -24.56
CA GLY A 843 -71.78 3.04 -24.94
C GLY A 843 -72.21 4.29 -24.18
N HIS A 844 -72.50 5.38 -24.91
CA HIS A 844 -73.01 6.63 -24.34
C HIS A 844 -74.48 6.52 -23.91
N ILE A 845 -74.90 7.36 -22.94
CA ILE A 845 -76.01 8.34 -23.05
C ILE A 845 -76.14 9.11 -21.71
N SER A 846 -76.16 10.44 -21.77
CA SER A 846 -76.56 11.39 -20.71
C SER A 846 -78.11 11.50 -20.63
N PRO A 847 -78.76 12.03 -19.56
CA PRO A 847 -78.40 13.31 -18.92
C PRO A 847 -78.76 13.50 -17.43
N ASP A 848 -78.51 14.73 -16.94
CA ASP A 848 -79.19 15.52 -15.88
C ASP A 848 -79.54 14.91 -14.50
N PHE A 849 -79.21 15.67 -13.44
CA PHE A 849 -80.25 16.45 -12.74
C PHE A 849 -79.69 17.64 -11.93
N TYR A 850 -80.49 18.70 -11.90
CA TYR A 850 -80.29 20.01 -11.26
C TYR A 850 -80.25 19.95 -9.72
N TYR A 851 -79.58 20.89 -9.06
CA TYR A 851 -80.26 22.12 -8.62
C TYR A 851 -79.30 23.27 -8.25
N ASP A 852 -79.75 24.47 -8.57
CA ASP A 852 -79.13 25.77 -8.35
C ASP A 852 -79.70 26.46 -7.10
N CYS A 853 -78.95 27.37 -6.48
CA CYS A 853 -79.50 28.40 -5.59
C CYS A 853 -78.49 29.53 -5.34
N GLY A 854 -78.38 30.49 -6.26
CA GLY A 854 -77.91 31.85 -5.94
C GLY A 854 -79.06 32.75 -5.48
N VAL A 855 -78.75 33.87 -4.81
CA VAL A 855 -79.38 35.22 -4.95
C VAL A 855 -78.69 36.25 -4.01
N TYR A 856 -78.92 37.53 -4.31
CA TYR A 856 -78.16 38.74 -3.94
C TYR A 856 -78.32 39.29 -2.50
N SER A 857 -77.39 40.20 -2.18
CA SER A 857 -77.37 41.29 -1.17
C SER A 857 -78.43 42.40 -1.41
N PRO A 858 -78.47 43.55 -0.67
CA PRO A 858 -77.95 43.92 0.66
C PRO A 858 -79.06 44.47 1.61
N LEU A 859 -78.74 44.92 2.83
CA LEU A 859 -79.60 45.84 3.61
C LEU A 859 -78.80 46.67 4.64
N GLN A 860 -79.40 47.77 5.10
CA GLN A 860 -78.75 48.93 5.71
C GLN A 860 -79.39 49.29 7.08
N ASP A 861 -78.72 50.17 7.84
CA ASP A 861 -79.18 50.98 8.98
C ASP A 861 -79.24 50.41 10.43
N ASN A 862 -78.45 51.08 11.27
CA ASN A 862 -78.72 51.60 12.63
C ASN A 862 -78.83 50.73 13.90
N LEU A 863 -77.81 50.94 14.75
CA LEU A 863 -77.83 51.33 16.18
C LEU A 863 -78.83 50.66 17.16
N ALA A 864 -78.29 49.89 18.11
CA ALA A 864 -78.43 50.07 19.57
C ALA A 864 -77.58 48.99 20.31
N VAL A 865 -77.09 49.15 21.55
CA VAL A 865 -76.78 50.31 22.41
C VAL A 865 -75.62 49.86 23.33
N CYS A 866 -74.82 50.81 23.83
CA CYS A 866 -73.71 50.57 24.77
C CYS A 866 -74.21 50.48 26.22
N ASP A 867 -73.47 49.83 27.12
CA ASP A 867 -73.46 50.27 28.53
C ASP A 867 -72.15 49.98 29.28
N CYS A 868 -71.69 50.98 30.04
CA CYS A 868 -70.83 51.03 31.25
C CYS A 868 -69.73 49.96 31.52
N CYS A 869 -68.56 50.24 32.10
CA CYS A 869 -67.86 51.46 32.55
C CYS A 869 -66.34 51.10 32.54
N GLU A 870 -65.44 51.91 31.99
CA GLU A 870 -64.82 53.11 32.59
C GLU A 870 -63.76 52.83 33.67
N SER A 871 -62.49 53.00 33.28
CA SER A 871 -61.49 53.65 34.14
C SER A 871 -60.47 54.41 33.27
N LEU A 872 -60.66 55.73 33.22
CA LEU A 872 -59.72 56.79 32.80
C LEU A 872 -58.27 56.56 33.31
N LEU A 873 -57.21 57.23 32.84
CA LEU A 873 -56.79 57.89 31.57
C LEU A 873 -55.47 58.67 31.90
N LEU A 874 -54.93 59.39 30.90
CA LEU A 874 -53.86 60.41 31.00
C LEU A 874 -52.40 59.88 31.12
N ALA A 875 -51.42 60.34 30.34
CA ALA A 875 -51.43 61.35 29.25
C ALA A 875 -50.41 61.08 28.12
N LYS A 876 -50.70 61.64 26.94
CA LYS A 876 -49.84 61.83 25.73
C LYS A 876 -49.12 63.21 25.82
N PRO A 877 -48.20 63.65 24.91
CA PRO A 877 -47.95 63.27 23.49
C PRO A 877 -46.44 62.96 23.15
N VAL A 878 -45.97 62.41 22.01
CA VAL A 878 -46.15 62.65 20.54
C VAL A 878 -45.66 64.06 20.13
N ALA A 879 -44.78 64.34 19.14
CA ALA A 879 -43.90 63.61 18.18
C ALA A 879 -42.58 64.44 18.02
N CYS A 880 -41.54 64.14 17.21
CA CYS A 880 -41.54 64.02 15.73
C CYS A 880 -40.16 63.54 15.17
N LYS A 881 -40.02 63.48 13.84
CA LYS A 881 -38.98 62.71 13.09
C LYS A 881 -37.74 63.48 12.57
N HIS A 882 -36.68 62.69 12.27
CA HIS A 882 -35.61 62.86 11.25
C HIS A 882 -34.53 63.96 11.39
N LEU A 883 -33.23 63.56 11.38
CA LEU A 883 -32.27 63.88 10.28
C LEU A 883 -30.89 63.16 10.39
N VAL A 884 -30.59 62.33 9.39
CA VAL A 884 -29.32 62.05 8.64
C VAL A 884 -27.91 62.07 9.29
N LYS A 885 -27.17 60.94 9.09
CA LYS A 885 -25.71 60.67 8.95
C LYS A 885 -24.62 61.69 9.40
N ALA A 886 -23.58 61.21 10.10
CA ALA A 886 -22.22 60.90 9.55
C ALA A 886 -21.02 61.03 10.55
N HIS A 887 -20.16 59.98 10.59
CA HIS A 887 -18.69 59.97 10.66
C HIS A 887 -17.81 60.60 11.79
N SER A 888 -17.03 59.70 12.43
CA SER A 888 -15.55 59.72 12.58
C SER A 888 -14.82 60.42 13.76
N CYS A 889 -13.68 59.80 14.13
CA CYS A 889 -12.78 60.04 15.29
C CYS A 889 -12.00 61.38 15.31
N PRO A 890 -11.28 61.64 16.41
CA PRO A 890 -9.82 61.86 16.29
C PRO A 890 -8.95 61.14 17.37
N ALA A 891 -7.63 61.35 17.32
CA ALA A 891 -6.57 60.52 17.95
C ALA A 891 -5.54 61.34 18.79
N LEU A 892 -4.30 60.80 19.00
CA LEU A 892 -3.03 61.37 19.53
C LEU A 892 -2.65 60.96 20.99
N ALA A 893 -1.38 60.77 21.41
CA ALA A 893 -0.08 60.56 20.71
C ALA A 893 1.08 60.09 21.67
N VAL A 894 2.21 59.63 21.06
CA VAL A 894 3.54 59.13 21.58
C VAL A 894 4.29 60.11 22.54
N VAL A 895 5.37 59.84 23.31
CA VAL A 895 6.72 59.14 23.19
C VAL A 895 7.42 59.09 24.61
N PRO A 896 8.71 58.72 24.91
CA PRO A 896 9.75 57.81 24.32
C PRO A 896 10.66 56.98 25.32
N CYS A 897 11.67 56.26 24.76
CA CYS A 897 12.95 55.73 25.34
C CYS A 897 12.93 54.38 26.13
N GLN A 898 13.94 53.49 26.07
CA GLN A 898 15.32 53.52 25.50
C GLN A 898 15.78 52.12 25.00
N ARG A 899 16.92 52.00 24.30
CA ARG A 899 17.46 50.77 23.67
C ARG A 899 18.79 50.33 24.31
N SER A 900 19.10 49.02 24.32
CA SER A 900 20.46 48.47 24.48
C SER A 900 20.59 47.09 23.81
N ASP A 901 21.81 46.58 23.68
CA ASP A 901 22.26 45.64 22.63
C ASP A 901 22.20 44.14 22.98
N GLY A 902 22.34 43.28 21.95
CA GLY A 902 23.17 42.07 22.09
C GLY A 902 22.60 40.70 21.72
N TYR A 903 23.17 40.12 20.65
CA TYR A 903 23.39 38.67 20.42
C TYR A 903 22.25 37.71 20.03
N TRP A 904 22.69 36.65 19.31
CA TRP A 904 21.90 35.66 18.57
C TRP A 904 21.62 34.37 19.37
N SER A 905 20.57 33.64 18.97
CA SER A 905 20.69 32.21 18.62
C SER A 905 19.44 31.68 17.90
N ASP A 906 19.65 30.99 16.77
CA ASP A 906 18.61 30.32 15.97
C ASP A 906 18.01 29.08 16.64
N CYS A 907 16.72 28.83 16.37
CA CYS A 907 16.11 27.52 16.06
C CYS A 907 14.68 27.80 15.55
N GLY A 908 14.19 27.23 14.44
CA GLY A 908 14.67 26.05 13.72
C GLY A 908 13.57 25.00 13.65
N THR A 909 12.45 25.32 12.99
CA THR A 909 11.27 24.45 12.90
C THR A 909 11.50 23.28 11.94
N PRO A 910 11.34 22.00 12.37
CA PRO A 910 11.29 20.87 11.44
C PRO A 910 9.88 20.74 10.84
N SER A 911 9.82 20.69 9.52
CA SER A 911 8.63 20.35 8.74
C SER A 911 8.32 18.85 8.79
N ALA A 912 7.03 18.49 8.77
CA ALA A 912 6.59 17.11 8.65
C ALA A 912 7.01 16.48 7.30
N GLN A 913 7.36 15.19 7.33
CA GLN A 913 7.41 14.32 6.15
C GLN A 913 6.24 13.33 6.22
N SER A 914 5.53 13.18 5.10
CA SER A 914 4.45 12.21 4.94
C SER A 914 4.97 10.91 4.36
N GLU A 915 4.69 9.80 5.04
CA GLU A 915 4.60 8.49 4.40
C GLU A 915 3.45 8.50 3.39
N TYR A 916 3.64 7.86 2.23
CA TYR A 916 2.70 6.91 1.63
C TYR A 916 3.34 6.33 0.36
N ALA A 917 3.62 5.03 0.39
CA ALA A 917 4.01 4.24 -0.77
C ALA A 917 3.32 2.89 -0.64
N ASP A 918 2.44 2.56 -1.58
CA ASP A 918 2.05 1.21 -1.99
C ASP A 918 0.93 1.31 -3.03
N GLU A 919 1.25 1.06 -4.30
CA GLU A 919 0.35 0.37 -5.24
C GLU A 919 1.21 -0.49 -6.17
N GLY A 920 0.89 -1.77 -6.26
CA GLY A 920 1.49 -2.71 -7.19
C GLY A 920 0.41 -3.51 -7.90
N ASP A 921 0.42 -3.46 -9.23
CA ASP A 921 0.30 -4.61 -10.15
C ASP A 921 -0.16 -4.17 -11.55
N SER A 922 0.75 -4.20 -12.53
CA SER A 922 0.39 -4.56 -13.91
C SER A 922 1.63 -4.87 -14.77
N PHE A 923 1.68 -6.09 -15.32
CA PHE A 923 2.55 -6.44 -16.44
C PHE A 923 1.98 -5.87 -17.75
N VAL A 924 2.68 -4.95 -18.41
CA VAL A 924 2.61 -4.76 -19.87
C VAL A 924 4.00 -4.38 -20.39
N SER A 925 4.47 -5.11 -21.38
CA SER A 925 5.61 -4.74 -22.21
C SER A 925 5.22 -3.68 -23.23
N ASP A 926 5.92 -2.54 -23.30
CA ASP A 926 6.41 -2.05 -24.61
C ASP A 926 7.47 -0.95 -24.53
N SER A 927 8.07 -0.70 -25.70
CA SER A 927 9.27 0.12 -25.94
C SER A 927 9.14 1.65 -25.88
N SER A 928 10.32 2.30 -25.82
CA SER A 928 10.65 3.64 -26.36
C SER A 928 10.46 4.90 -25.50
N ASP A 929 11.61 5.48 -25.14
CA ASP A 929 11.95 6.91 -25.06
C ASP A 929 10.82 7.96 -25.16
N GLN A 930 10.54 8.67 -24.05
CA GLN A 930 10.63 10.13 -23.95
C GLN A 930 10.37 10.66 -22.52
N VAL A 931 10.85 11.89 -22.27
CA VAL A 931 10.68 12.78 -21.08
C VAL A 931 11.84 12.85 -20.08
N GLN A 932 12.93 13.46 -20.54
CA GLN A 932 13.58 14.56 -19.79
C GLN A 932 12.67 15.81 -19.85
N ALA A 933 12.69 16.79 -18.94
CA ALA A 933 13.33 16.94 -17.64
C ALA A 933 12.74 18.17 -16.91
N CYS A 934 12.83 18.23 -15.58
CA CYS A 934 12.95 19.49 -14.83
C CYS A 934 13.54 19.26 -13.43
N GLY A 935 14.30 20.21 -12.89
CA GLY A 935 14.67 20.21 -11.46
C GLY A 935 16.11 19.87 -11.06
N ARG A 936 17.14 20.42 -11.73
CA ARG A 936 18.48 20.54 -11.11
C ARG A 936 18.57 21.81 -10.27
N ALA A 937 18.77 21.68 -8.96
CA ALA A 937 19.80 22.35 -8.14
C ALA A 937 19.36 22.59 -6.68
N CYS A 938 19.99 21.90 -5.71
CA CYS A 938 20.81 22.55 -4.67
C CYS A 938 21.45 21.54 -3.69
N PHE A 939 22.57 21.97 -3.10
CA PHE A 939 23.31 21.41 -1.96
C PHE A 939 24.01 20.04 -2.06
N TYR A 940 25.33 20.14 -2.29
CA TYR A 940 26.35 19.23 -1.78
C TYR A 940 27.06 19.93 -0.61
N GLN A 941 27.13 19.32 0.58
CA GLN A 941 28.34 19.27 1.44
C GLN A 941 28.07 18.61 2.80
N SER A 942 28.70 17.47 3.07
CA SER A 942 29.82 17.37 4.05
C SER A 942 30.27 15.91 4.28
N ARG A 943 31.60 15.68 4.21
CA ARG A 943 32.34 14.43 4.54
C ARG A 943 32.02 13.21 3.63
N GLY A 944 32.97 12.46 3.07
CA GLY A 944 34.43 12.58 3.02
C GLY A 944 35.07 11.20 2.69
N PHE A 945 36.07 11.17 1.79
CA PHE A 945 36.78 9.99 1.21
C PHE A 945 36.14 9.33 -0.04
N PRO A 946 36.95 8.70 -0.93
CA PRO A 946 36.86 9.01 -2.35
C PRO A 946 36.23 7.92 -3.23
N LEU A 947 35.58 8.36 -4.31
CA LEU A 947 35.11 7.53 -5.41
C LEU A 947 36.09 7.58 -6.58
N VAL A 948 36.44 6.41 -7.14
CA VAL A 948 36.98 6.30 -8.50
C VAL A 948 35.81 6.45 -9.47
N HIS A 949 35.85 7.47 -10.32
CA HIS A 949 34.74 7.79 -11.22
C HIS A 949 34.93 7.12 -12.59
N TYR A 950 34.05 6.17 -12.92
CA TYR A 950 33.88 5.67 -14.28
C TYR A 950 33.34 6.79 -15.19
N SER A 951 33.94 6.95 -16.37
CA SER A 951 33.49 7.90 -17.40
C SER A 951 33.01 7.17 -18.65
N TYR A 952 31.69 7.02 -18.80
CA TYR A 952 31.08 6.62 -20.08
C TYR A 952 30.98 7.83 -21.02
N ASN A 953 31.71 7.79 -22.13
CA ASN A 953 31.51 8.69 -23.27
C ASN A 953 30.52 8.05 -24.26
N ILE A 954 29.45 8.77 -24.61
CA ILE A 954 28.55 8.40 -25.72
C ILE A 954 28.74 9.42 -26.86
N PRO A 955 28.88 9.00 -28.14
CA PRO A 955 29.13 9.93 -29.24
C PRO A 955 27.87 10.69 -29.67
N ARG A 956 28.07 11.92 -30.15
CA ARG A 956 27.03 12.66 -30.88
C ARG A 956 26.91 12.12 -32.31
N ILE A 957 25.70 11.72 -32.71
CA ILE A 957 25.32 11.60 -34.13
C ILE A 957 24.50 12.84 -34.50
N LYS A 958 24.70 13.31 -35.72
CA LYS A 958 23.92 14.38 -36.36
C LYS A 958 23.01 13.77 -37.44
N ASP A 959 21.94 14.51 -37.69
CA ASP A 959 20.97 14.39 -38.78
C ASP A 959 19.98 13.21 -38.67
#